data_AF-A0A4R9JV43-F1
#
_entry.id   AF-A0A4R9JV43-F1
#
_cell.length_a   1.000
_cell.length_b   1.000
_cell.length_c   1.000
_cell.angle_alpha   90.00
_cell.angle_beta   90.00
_cell.angle_gamma   90.00
#
_symmetry.space_group_name_H-M   'P 1'
#
loop_
_entity.id
_entity.type
_entity.pdbx_description
1 polymer ?
#
loop_
_entity_poly.entity_id
_entity_poly.type
_entity_poly.pdbx_seq_one_letter_code
_entity_poly.pdbx_strand_id
1 'polypeptide(L)'
;MPFIKFNTYTFRIFSFWGFVNLLSGYGTLVYFEFLSFRQFDWIDGILLFTFSILFLHLSYGATIALFGFFQYFKGGDAKRCIIEKDLLKSIEIDKVPVAIVVPIYNENPTEVYERISSMYSAIKSSNECNSFDFFILSDSNQPHVWIEEELEYIKLIKKTEGWGRIYYRRRKSNTNGKSGNISDFCRRFGKNYRYMIVLDADSYMEADAMLLLAKKMESEPTLGILQTNPQIYKTQSLFQKLFAYSQKLYSEYYLTGASYWQMNSSSFWGHNAIIRLEPFIEHCALPKLPKLGALGGKILSHDTIEAALIRRAGYSVQFTTDLPGSFEEYPPTWIESLQRDQRWCQGNLQHFWFLGARELNFQSKISILLGIFSYLSSVLWLLFIVLSLILYLDDLRFFRLAFNSREFEIIFKQYYIGKAIQLQAITLCLLFVPKILAFLVELIKPERIPISRLKLTSFFLIETFVSFLMAPTNMFMYVQFVLFTLSGKKVIWKNQNRDISKALPFFIAFQNFKMPFISGILIFILLWHTETQLLIWISPIWASWILAPLIAVVSSLVTVQTHPSNLTEKSEITPTNALKLVLTDPYIFGIHLFMIRERLLEKEKSKESLKLLCEKMLFQGPKAISAKETLRILYSKTALITFHDKYWKTYPSERNPYWN
;
A
#
# COMPACT_ATOMS: atom_id res chain seq x y z
N MET A 1 44.94 6.63 23.88
CA MET A 1 43.90 5.83 23.20
C MET A 1 43.63 6.46 21.84
N PRO A 2 43.91 5.78 20.71
CA PRO A 2 43.56 6.31 19.40
C PRO A 2 42.03 6.24 19.27
N PHE A 3 41.38 7.39 19.06
CA PHE A 3 39.94 7.42 18.73
C PHE A 3 39.72 6.62 17.45
N ILE A 4 38.94 5.54 17.54
CA ILE A 4 38.50 4.77 16.37
C ILE A 4 37.75 5.73 15.44
N LYS A 5 38.35 6.10 14.30
CA LYS A 5 37.68 6.89 13.27
C LYS A 5 36.69 5.98 12.54
N PHE A 6 35.44 5.97 12.99
CA PHE A 6 34.36 5.33 12.24
C PHE A 6 34.13 6.10 10.92
N ASN A 7 34.00 5.39 9.80
CA ASN A 7 33.38 5.96 8.61
C ASN A 7 31.93 6.36 8.96
N THR A 8 31.44 7.47 8.42
CA THR A 8 30.09 8.03 8.61
C THR A 8 28.99 6.98 8.56
N TYR A 9 29.09 6.01 7.67
CA TYR A 9 28.14 4.90 7.55
C TYR A 9 28.08 4.04 8.82
N THR A 10 29.22 3.55 9.30
CA THR A 10 29.31 2.73 10.51
C THR A 10 28.87 3.52 11.74
N PHE A 11 29.24 4.80 11.84
CA PHE A 11 28.82 5.65 12.94
C PHE A 11 27.29 5.80 13.00
N ARG A 12 26.62 6.04 11.88
CA ARG A 12 25.15 6.21 11.82
C ARG A 12 24.41 4.94 12.22
N ILE A 13 24.88 3.78 11.77
CA ILE A 13 24.29 2.49 12.14
C ILE A 13 24.47 2.27 13.65
N PHE A 14 25.71 2.46 14.15
CA PHE A 14 26.01 2.26 15.56
C PHE A 14 25.26 3.23 16.46
N SER A 15 25.16 4.52 16.10
CA SER A 15 24.46 5.51 16.90
C SER A 15 22.96 5.24 16.94
N PHE A 16 22.35 4.94 15.79
CA PHE A 16 20.92 4.63 15.69
C PHE A 16 20.59 3.35 16.46
N TRP A 17 21.26 2.23 16.16
CA TRP A 17 20.97 0.96 16.82
C TRP A 17 21.42 0.95 18.28
N GLY A 18 22.47 1.69 18.64
CA GLY A 18 22.85 1.90 20.03
C GLY A 18 21.73 2.53 20.83
N PHE A 19 21.09 3.58 20.31
CA PHE A 19 19.95 4.22 20.96
C PHE A 19 18.72 3.31 21.04
N VAL A 20 18.41 2.57 19.95
CA VAL A 20 17.32 1.57 19.94
C VAL A 20 17.54 0.51 21.03
N ASN A 21 18.75 -0.05 21.12
CA ASN A 21 19.08 -1.09 22.09
C ASN A 21 19.13 -0.56 23.53
N LEU A 22 19.56 0.68 23.75
CA LEU A 22 19.53 1.31 25.07
C LEU A 22 18.10 1.47 25.58
N LEU A 23 17.21 2.03 24.76
CA LEU A 23 15.79 2.15 25.11
C LEU A 23 15.16 0.77 25.34
N SER A 24 15.39 -0.16 24.41
CA SER A 24 14.82 -1.49 24.49
C SER A 24 15.33 -2.26 25.71
N GLY A 25 16.63 -2.20 25.97
CA GLY A 25 17.27 -2.86 27.10
C GLY A 25 16.76 -2.31 28.43
N TYR A 26 16.63 -0.98 28.56
CA TYR A 26 16.06 -0.38 29.75
C TYR A 26 14.61 -0.83 30.00
N GLY A 27 13.75 -0.81 28.96
CA GLY A 27 12.37 -1.29 29.10
C GLY A 27 12.29 -2.77 29.49
N THR A 28 13.11 -3.62 28.85
CA THR A 28 13.20 -5.05 29.18
C THR A 28 13.69 -5.27 30.61
N LEU A 29 14.65 -4.50 31.10
CA LEU A 29 15.13 -4.58 32.49
C LEU A 29 14.04 -4.21 33.49
N VAL A 30 13.31 -3.12 33.25
CA VAL A 30 12.18 -2.72 34.11
C VAL A 30 11.08 -3.80 34.10
N TYR A 31 10.83 -4.45 32.96
CA TYR A 31 9.86 -5.55 32.89
C TYR A 31 10.36 -6.82 33.58
N PHE A 32 11.64 -7.13 33.48
CA PHE A 32 12.26 -8.22 34.22
C PHE A 32 12.14 -8.00 35.74
N GLU A 33 12.39 -6.78 36.23
CA GLU A 33 12.17 -6.42 37.64
C GLU A 33 10.71 -6.55 38.07
N PHE A 34 9.76 -6.24 37.17
CA PHE A 34 8.33 -6.42 37.41
C PHE A 34 7.98 -7.91 37.59
N LEU A 35 8.49 -8.79 36.72
CA LEU A 35 8.25 -10.23 36.80
C LEU A 35 8.98 -10.90 37.99
N SER A 36 10.18 -10.41 38.32
CA SER A 36 11.04 -11.00 39.36
C SER A 36 10.61 -10.69 40.79
N PHE A 37 9.41 -10.14 41.01
CA PHE A 37 8.86 -9.93 42.34
C PHE A 37 8.60 -11.26 43.07
N ARG A 38 8.20 -12.30 42.32
CA ARG A 38 8.03 -13.67 42.82
C ARG A 38 9.03 -14.60 42.15
N GLN A 39 9.00 -15.89 42.52
CA GLN A 39 9.82 -16.89 41.86
C GLN A 39 9.52 -16.92 40.35
N PHE A 40 10.57 -16.73 39.55
CA PHE A 40 10.50 -16.68 38.10
C PHE A 40 10.14 -18.05 37.52
N ASP A 41 9.08 -18.10 36.72
CA ASP A 41 8.59 -19.31 36.08
C ASP A 41 8.76 -19.28 34.54
N TRP A 42 8.26 -20.32 33.86
CA TRP A 42 8.37 -20.42 32.40
C TRP A 42 7.42 -19.46 31.66
N ILE A 43 6.29 -19.08 32.25
CA ILE A 43 5.36 -18.08 31.69
C ILE A 43 6.03 -16.71 31.73
N ASP A 44 6.70 -16.37 32.82
CA ASP A 44 7.51 -15.16 32.97
C ASP A 44 8.60 -15.10 31.89
N GLY A 45 9.25 -16.23 31.61
CA GLY A 45 10.22 -16.36 30.53
C GLY A 45 9.64 -16.06 29.14
N ILE A 46 8.45 -16.60 28.83
CA ILE A 46 7.76 -16.35 27.55
C ILE A 46 7.30 -14.88 27.46
N LEU A 47 6.77 -14.32 28.56
CA LEU A 47 6.36 -12.93 28.64
C LEU A 47 7.54 -11.99 28.43
N LEU A 48 8.66 -12.22 29.11
CA LEU A 48 9.87 -11.43 28.97
C LEU A 48 10.42 -11.46 27.55
N PHE A 49 10.46 -12.65 26.93
CA PHE A 49 10.89 -12.80 25.54
C PHE A 49 9.96 -12.05 24.57
N THR A 50 8.65 -12.23 24.72
CA THR A 50 7.65 -11.59 23.86
C THR A 50 7.69 -10.07 24.03
N PHE A 51 7.73 -9.59 25.27
CA PHE A 51 7.86 -8.17 25.60
C PHE A 51 9.13 -7.57 25.01
N SER A 52 10.28 -8.24 25.15
CA SER A 52 11.55 -7.72 24.63
C SER A 52 11.51 -7.50 23.11
N ILE A 53 10.88 -8.41 22.37
CA ILE A 53 10.69 -8.26 20.92
C ILE A 53 9.73 -7.11 20.59
N LEU A 54 8.58 -7.04 21.27
CA LEU A 54 7.57 -6.01 21.03
C LEU A 54 8.11 -4.62 21.39
N PHE A 55 8.82 -4.52 22.50
CA PHE A 55 9.40 -3.29 23.02
C PHE A 55 10.60 -2.83 22.19
N LEU A 56 11.38 -3.77 21.62
CA LEU A 56 12.41 -3.45 20.62
C LEU A 56 11.78 -2.81 19.37
N HIS A 57 10.69 -3.38 18.87
CA HIS A 57 9.97 -2.82 17.71
C HIS A 57 9.41 -1.41 18.02
N LEU A 58 8.85 -1.22 19.21
CA LEU A 58 8.37 0.10 19.65
C LEU A 58 9.52 1.11 19.77
N SER A 59 10.63 0.70 20.38
CA SER A 59 11.85 1.52 20.53
C SER A 59 12.43 1.90 19.17
N TYR A 60 12.43 0.98 18.21
CA TYR A 60 12.84 1.25 16.83
C TYR A 60 11.99 2.35 16.19
N GLY A 61 10.65 2.24 16.25
CA GLY A 61 9.74 3.24 15.68
C GLY A 61 9.90 4.63 16.32
N ALA A 62 10.00 4.69 17.66
CA ALA A 62 10.24 5.94 18.38
C ALA A 62 11.59 6.56 18.01
N THR A 63 12.64 5.74 17.92
CA THR A 63 14.00 6.20 17.57
C THR A 63 14.06 6.77 16.16
N ILE A 64 13.37 6.16 15.19
CA ILE A 64 13.22 6.73 13.84
C ILE A 64 12.72 8.17 13.95
N ALA A 65 11.57 8.37 14.59
CA ALA A 65 10.98 9.70 14.64
C ALA A 65 11.89 10.70 15.36
N LEU A 66 12.50 10.31 16.50
CA LEU A 66 13.41 11.16 17.26
C LEU A 66 14.64 11.58 16.45
N PHE A 67 15.26 10.66 15.71
CA PHE A 67 16.37 10.99 14.81
C PHE A 67 15.89 11.88 13.66
N GLY A 68 14.68 11.67 13.15
CA GLY A 68 14.04 12.56 12.18
C GLY A 68 13.92 13.99 12.67
N PHE A 69 13.39 14.19 13.88
CA PHE A 69 13.30 15.51 14.51
C PHE A 69 14.68 16.12 14.77
N PHE A 70 15.63 15.33 15.27
CA PHE A 70 16.98 15.80 15.51
C PHE A 70 17.65 16.31 14.23
N GLN A 71 17.50 15.59 13.11
CA GLN A 71 18.01 16.03 11.82
C GLN A 71 17.25 17.26 11.29
N TYR A 72 15.94 17.33 11.47
CA TYR A 72 15.15 18.50 11.12
C TYR A 72 15.62 19.76 11.87
N PHE A 73 15.81 19.69 13.19
CA PHE A 73 16.28 20.83 14.00
C PHE A 73 17.73 21.24 13.70
N LYS A 74 18.56 20.32 13.19
CA LYS A 74 19.91 20.62 12.71
C LYS A 74 19.96 21.35 11.36
N GLY A 75 18.82 21.59 10.73
CA GLY A 75 18.74 22.17 9.38
C GLY A 75 18.79 21.12 8.27
N GLY A 76 18.55 19.85 8.58
CA GLY A 76 18.50 18.74 7.64
C GLY A 76 19.68 17.77 7.74
N ASP A 77 19.68 16.76 6.86
CA ASP A 77 20.76 15.78 6.74
C ASP A 77 21.46 15.91 5.38
N ALA A 78 22.72 16.35 5.37
CA ALA A 78 23.51 16.48 4.14
C ALA A 78 23.80 15.14 3.40
N LYS A 79 23.53 13.99 4.03
CA LYS A 79 23.67 12.67 3.40
C LYS A 79 22.35 12.08 2.90
N ARG A 80 21.23 12.76 3.10
CA ARG A 80 19.95 12.34 2.52
C ARG A 80 19.92 12.64 1.02
N CYS A 81 19.01 12.01 0.30
CA CYS A 81 18.75 12.37 -1.10
C CYS A 81 17.99 13.70 -1.15
N ILE A 82 18.69 14.79 -1.43
CA ILE A 82 18.11 16.13 -1.58
C ILE A 82 17.78 16.37 -3.06
N ILE A 83 16.60 16.95 -3.30
CA ILE A 83 16.19 17.45 -4.61
C ILE A 83 16.40 18.97 -4.61
N GLU A 84 17.62 19.40 -4.94
CA GLU A 84 17.96 20.81 -5.06
C GLU A 84 17.51 21.33 -6.43
N LYS A 85 16.28 21.86 -6.48
CA LYS A 85 15.62 22.25 -7.75
C LYS A 85 16.51 23.14 -8.62
N ASP A 86 17.17 24.13 -8.05
CA ASP A 86 17.94 25.12 -8.81
C ASP A 86 19.22 24.53 -9.40
N LEU A 87 19.89 23.63 -8.69
CA LEU A 87 21.03 22.89 -9.24
C LEU A 87 20.58 21.92 -10.33
N LEU A 88 19.51 21.17 -10.08
CA LEU A 88 19.03 20.15 -11.02
C LEU A 88 18.48 20.79 -12.30
N LYS A 89 17.89 21.99 -12.25
CA LYS A 89 17.41 22.71 -13.45
C LYS A 89 18.49 22.89 -14.51
N SER A 90 19.76 23.02 -14.10
CA SER A 90 20.90 23.17 -15.03
C SER A 90 21.27 21.89 -15.78
N ILE A 91 20.81 20.73 -15.30
CA ILE A 91 21.04 19.44 -15.96
C ILE A 91 20.02 19.30 -17.07
N GLU A 92 20.48 19.26 -18.32
CA GLU A 92 19.64 18.93 -19.46
C GLU A 92 19.48 17.42 -19.57
N ILE A 93 18.24 16.98 -19.74
CA ILE A 93 17.90 15.57 -19.98
C ILE A 93 17.30 15.35 -21.35
N ASP A 94 17.44 16.31 -22.28
CA ASP A 94 16.95 16.16 -23.65
C ASP A 94 17.51 14.88 -24.25
N LYS A 95 16.61 14.03 -24.77
CA LYS A 95 16.88 12.69 -25.35
C LYS A 95 17.30 11.60 -24.37
N VAL A 96 17.30 11.83 -23.06
CA VAL A 96 17.41 10.74 -22.08
C VAL A 96 16.08 9.96 -22.08
N PRO A 97 16.03 8.70 -22.52
CA PRO A 97 14.75 8.03 -22.69
C PRO A 97 14.21 7.55 -21.34
N VAL A 98 13.07 8.10 -20.94
CA VAL A 98 12.32 7.79 -19.71
C VAL A 98 10.95 7.24 -20.08
N ALA A 99 10.65 6.01 -19.62
CA ALA A 99 9.34 5.43 -19.76
C ALA A 99 8.48 5.70 -18.53
N ILE A 100 7.30 6.28 -18.71
CA ILE A 100 6.27 6.38 -17.66
C ILE A 100 5.32 5.21 -17.84
N VAL A 101 5.36 4.23 -16.95
CA VAL A 101 4.52 3.03 -17.03
C VAL A 101 3.34 3.13 -16.06
N VAL A 102 2.14 2.89 -16.58
CA VAL A 102 0.88 2.92 -15.82
C VAL A 102 0.19 1.55 -15.97
N PRO A 103 0.42 0.60 -15.04
CA PRO A 103 -0.30 -0.67 -15.01
C PRO A 103 -1.76 -0.46 -14.59
N ILE A 104 -2.69 -1.04 -15.35
CA ILE A 104 -4.13 -0.95 -15.11
C ILE A 104 -4.76 -2.36 -15.07
N TYR A 105 -5.74 -2.57 -14.19
CA TYR A 105 -6.57 -3.75 -14.02
C TYR A 105 -8.02 -3.40 -13.65
N ASN A 106 -8.87 -3.23 -14.66
CA ASN A 106 -10.30 -2.95 -14.56
C ASN A 106 -10.68 -1.68 -13.75
N GLU A 107 -9.77 -0.71 -13.60
CA GLU A 107 -10.13 0.62 -13.08
C GLU A 107 -11.04 1.35 -14.06
N ASN A 108 -11.63 2.46 -13.63
CA ASN A 108 -12.43 3.34 -14.48
C ASN A 108 -11.55 3.95 -15.58
N PRO A 109 -11.73 3.58 -16.88
CA PRO A 109 -10.85 4.05 -17.94
C PRO A 109 -10.91 5.56 -18.12
N THR A 110 -12.08 6.19 -18.02
CA THR A 110 -12.22 7.64 -18.17
C THR A 110 -11.32 8.38 -17.17
N GLU A 111 -11.37 8.03 -15.89
CA GLU A 111 -10.57 8.70 -14.85
C GLU A 111 -9.06 8.48 -15.05
N VAL A 112 -8.65 7.26 -15.41
CA VAL A 112 -7.24 6.95 -15.64
C VAL A 112 -6.68 7.73 -16.83
N TYR A 113 -7.42 7.75 -17.95
CA TYR A 113 -6.96 8.37 -19.18
C TYR A 113 -7.03 9.90 -19.11
N GLU A 114 -7.97 10.49 -18.39
CA GLU A 114 -7.98 11.93 -18.09
C GLU A 114 -6.76 12.35 -17.26
N ARG A 115 -6.38 11.54 -16.28
CA ARG A 115 -5.18 11.77 -15.48
C ARG A 115 -3.92 11.71 -16.33
N ILE A 116 -3.81 10.70 -17.21
CA ILE A 116 -2.71 10.58 -18.18
C ILE A 116 -2.71 11.76 -19.15
N SER A 117 -3.87 12.16 -19.66
CA SER A 117 -4.02 13.33 -20.54
C SER A 117 -3.46 14.58 -19.89
N SER A 118 -3.74 14.77 -18.60
CA SER A 118 -3.28 15.93 -17.84
C SER A 118 -1.76 15.90 -17.62
N MET A 119 -1.21 14.75 -17.22
CA MET A 119 0.24 14.57 -17.05
C MET A 119 1.00 14.77 -18.36
N TYR A 120 0.54 14.13 -19.45
CA TYR A 120 1.20 14.25 -20.75
C TYR A 120 1.12 15.66 -21.32
N SER A 121 -0.02 16.35 -21.20
CA SER A 121 -0.15 17.72 -21.70
C SER A 121 0.80 18.69 -20.97
N ALA A 122 0.96 18.50 -19.65
CA ALA A 122 1.92 19.27 -18.87
C ALA A 122 3.38 18.99 -19.30
N ILE A 123 3.74 17.72 -19.55
CA ILE A 123 5.07 17.38 -20.08
C ILE A 123 5.28 17.93 -21.49
N LYS A 124 4.28 17.85 -22.38
CA LYS A 124 4.34 18.38 -23.75
C LYS A 124 4.63 19.89 -23.76
N SER A 125 4.15 20.63 -22.76
CA SER A 125 4.45 22.05 -22.59
C SER A 125 5.84 22.36 -22.03
N SER A 126 6.59 21.34 -21.59
CA SER A 126 7.98 21.50 -21.12
C SER A 126 8.99 21.41 -22.26
N ASN A 127 10.15 22.06 -22.08
CA ASN A 127 11.23 22.06 -23.08
C ASN A 127 11.92 20.70 -23.27
N GLU A 128 11.70 19.74 -22.38
CA GLU A 128 12.37 18.43 -22.35
C GLU A 128 11.38 17.28 -22.61
N CYS A 129 10.28 17.57 -23.30
CA CYS A 129 9.20 16.62 -23.55
C CYS A 129 9.63 15.38 -24.35
N ASN A 130 10.67 15.49 -25.17
CA ASN A 130 11.15 14.42 -26.04
C ASN A 130 11.74 13.21 -25.31
N SER A 131 12.02 13.39 -24.02
CA SER A 131 12.60 12.38 -23.14
C SER A 131 11.57 11.41 -22.56
N PHE A 132 10.27 11.73 -22.64
CA PHE A 132 9.23 10.96 -21.94
C PHE A 132 8.27 10.27 -22.90
N ASP A 133 8.10 8.97 -22.70
CA ASP A 133 7.06 8.18 -23.36
C ASP A 133 6.17 7.50 -22.32
N PHE A 134 4.86 7.48 -22.55
CA PHE A 134 3.86 6.89 -21.67
C PHE A 134 3.43 5.51 -22.15
N PHE A 135 3.38 4.55 -21.23
CA PHE A 135 2.95 3.18 -21.48
C PHE A 135 1.80 2.80 -20.57
N ILE A 136 0.61 2.67 -21.15
CA ILE A 136 -0.60 2.18 -20.49
C ILE A 136 -0.58 0.65 -20.61
N LEU A 137 -0.35 -0.03 -19.49
CA LEU A 137 -0.12 -1.47 -19.44
C LEU A 137 -1.35 -2.16 -18.87
N SER A 138 -2.26 -2.63 -19.72
CA SER A 138 -3.54 -3.23 -19.31
C SER A 138 -3.47 -4.74 -19.06
N ASP A 139 -3.97 -5.14 -17.89
CA ASP A 139 -4.34 -6.51 -17.50
C ASP A 139 -5.86 -6.67 -17.35
N SER A 140 -6.67 -5.72 -17.83
CA SER A 140 -8.12 -5.77 -17.70
C SER A 140 -8.69 -7.04 -18.36
N ASN A 141 -9.62 -7.68 -17.69
CA ASN A 141 -10.18 -8.97 -18.12
C ASN A 141 -11.69 -8.92 -18.34
N GLN A 142 -12.32 -7.79 -18.04
CA GLN A 142 -13.72 -7.55 -18.31
C GLN A 142 -13.89 -6.97 -19.72
N PRO A 143 -14.72 -7.57 -20.60
CA PRO A 143 -14.86 -7.12 -21.98
C PRO A 143 -15.28 -5.65 -22.11
N HIS A 144 -16.22 -5.18 -21.28
CA HIS A 144 -16.69 -3.80 -21.34
C HIS A 144 -15.59 -2.79 -21.00
N VAL A 145 -14.82 -3.05 -19.94
CA VAL A 145 -13.69 -2.18 -19.57
C VAL A 145 -12.61 -2.19 -20.65
N TRP A 146 -12.34 -3.36 -21.26
CA TRP A 146 -11.37 -3.43 -22.35
C TRP A 146 -11.78 -2.57 -23.55
N ILE A 147 -13.04 -2.66 -24.01
CA ILE A 147 -13.51 -1.86 -25.14
C ILE A 147 -13.45 -0.37 -24.80
N GLU A 148 -13.83 -0.01 -23.57
CA GLU A 148 -13.78 1.36 -23.08
C GLU A 148 -12.34 1.90 -23.03
N GLU A 149 -11.37 1.12 -22.55
CA GLU A 149 -9.94 1.48 -22.59
C GLU A 149 -9.45 1.80 -24.01
N GLU A 150 -9.90 1.04 -25.01
CA GLU A 150 -9.52 1.27 -26.41
C GLU A 150 -10.13 2.58 -26.94
N LEU A 151 -11.38 2.88 -26.60
CA LEU A 151 -12.00 4.15 -26.98
C LEU A 151 -11.35 5.34 -26.28
N GLU A 152 -11.13 5.24 -24.97
CA GLU A 152 -10.47 6.29 -24.19
C GLU A 152 -9.01 6.50 -24.66
N TYR A 153 -8.33 5.46 -25.11
CA TYR A 153 -7.02 5.58 -25.75
C TYR A 153 -7.09 6.43 -27.03
N ILE A 154 -8.04 6.16 -27.92
CA ILE A 154 -8.20 6.95 -29.15
C ILE A 154 -8.58 8.40 -28.83
N LYS A 155 -9.45 8.63 -27.85
CA LYS A 155 -9.79 9.99 -27.38
C LYS A 155 -8.57 10.71 -26.82
N LEU A 156 -7.79 10.04 -25.96
CA LEU A 156 -6.56 10.57 -25.38
C LEU A 156 -5.56 10.99 -26.47
N ILE A 157 -5.31 10.11 -27.43
CA ILE A 157 -4.37 10.39 -28.53
C ILE A 157 -4.85 11.58 -29.37
N LYS A 158 -6.13 11.64 -29.73
CA LYS A 158 -6.71 12.77 -30.48
C LYS A 158 -6.61 14.09 -29.70
N LYS A 159 -6.91 14.05 -28.39
CA LYS A 159 -6.90 15.23 -27.51
C LYS A 159 -5.49 15.80 -27.29
N THR A 160 -4.50 14.93 -27.17
CA THR A 160 -3.13 15.32 -26.80
C THR A 160 -2.16 15.40 -27.99
N GLU A 161 -2.55 14.85 -29.14
CA GLU A 161 -1.69 14.56 -30.28
C GLU A 161 -0.48 13.71 -29.88
N GLY A 162 -0.67 12.79 -28.92
CA GLY A 162 0.39 11.96 -28.33
C GLY A 162 0.90 10.82 -29.22
N TRP A 163 0.79 10.95 -30.55
CA TRP A 163 1.20 9.92 -31.51
C TRP A 163 2.69 9.62 -31.38
N GLY A 164 3.03 8.34 -31.23
CA GLY A 164 4.42 7.91 -31.08
C GLY A 164 5.05 8.25 -29.72
N ARG A 165 4.27 8.74 -28.75
CA ARG A 165 4.72 9.05 -27.38
C ARG A 165 3.86 8.39 -26.30
N ILE A 166 2.58 8.14 -26.58
CA ILE A 166 1.68 7.41 -25.69
C ILE A 166 1.35 6.06 -26.35
N TYR A 167 1.55 4.99 -25.60
CA TYR A 167 1.36 3.62 -26.04
C TYR A 167 0.36 2.90 -25.14
N TYR A 168 -0.65 2.27 -25.72
CA TYR A 168 -1.53 1.35 -25.03
C TYR A 168 -1.21 -0.09 -25.40
N ARG A 169 -1.13 -0.96 -24.39
CA ARG A 169 -0.95 -2.40 -24.57
C ARG A 169 -1.75 -3.18 -23.55
N ARG A 170 -2.61 -4.06 -24.05
CA ARG A 170 -3.25 -5.10 -23.23
C ARG A 170 -2.62 -6.47 -23.40
N ARG A 171 -2.40 -7.19 -22.29
CA ARG A 171 -1.89 -8.57 -22.33
C ARG A 171 -3.01 -9.57 -22.58
N LYS A 172 -2.69 -10.65 -23.31
CA LYS A 172 -3.60 -11.80 -23.50
C LYS A 172 -3.61 -12.74 -22.29
N SER A 173 -2.48 -12.84 -21.60
CA SER A 173 -2.30 -13.70 -20.44
C SER A 173 -1.74 -12.87 -19.30
N ASN A 174 -2.53 -12.71 -18.24
CA ASN A 174 -2.23 -11.78 -17.16
C ASN A 174 -1.47 -12.50 -16.05
N THR A 175 -0.48 -13.31 -16.46
CA THR A 175 0.39 -14.00 -15.51
C THR A 175 1.12 -12.96 -14.69
N ASN A 176 1.12 -13.18 -13.38
CA ASN A 176 1.76 -12.35 -12.40
C ASN A 176 1.22 -10.91 -12.21
N GLY A 177 0.04 -10.56 -12.73
CA GLY A 177 -0.57 -9.23 -12.48
C GLY A 177 0.39 -8.05 -12.76
N LYS A 178 0.37 -7.01 -11.93
CA LYS A 178 1.24 -5.81 -12.03
C LYS A 178 2.72 -6.14 -12.27
N SER A 179 3.35 -6.97 -11.43
CA SER A 179 4.77 -7.34 -11.59
C SER A 179 5.03 -8.09 -12.90
N GLY A 180 4.11 -8.95 -13.32
CA GLY A 180 4.17 -9.59 -14.63
C GLY A 180 4.06 -8.60 -15.79
N ASN A 181 3.22 -7.58 -15.65
CA ASN A 181 2.95 -6.59 -16.69
C ASN A 181 4.16 -5.68 -16.90
N ILE A 182 4.77 -5.22 -15.80
CA ILE A 182 6.05 -4.50 -15.77
C ILE A 182 7.16 -5.39 -16.34
N SER A 183 7.24 -6.67 -15.96
CA SER A 183 8.23 -7.59 -16.50
C SER A 183 8.08 -7.83 -18.01
N ASP A 184 6.86 -7.89 -18.54
CA ASP A 184 6.62 -7.97 -20.00
C ASP A 184 7.00 -6.67 -20.71
N PHE A 185 6.79 -5.50 -20.09
CA PHE A 185 7.30 -4.22 -20.60
C PHE A 185 8.84 -4.23 -20.65
N CYS A 186 9.49 -4.58 -19.55
CA CYS A 186 10.95 -4.66 -19.45
C CYS A 186 11.57 -5.56 -20.53
N ARG A 187 10.95 -6.73 -20.80
CA ARG A 187 11.42 -7.66 -21.83
C ARG A 187 11.29 -7.13 -23.26
N ARG A 188 10.22 -6.39 -23.55
CA ARG A 188 9.88 -5.96 -24.92
C ARG A 188 10.46 -4.60 -25.29
N PHE A 189 10.41 -3.67 -24.35
CA PHE A 189 10.68 -2.25 -24.58
C PHE A 189 11.74 -1.69 -23.63
N GLY A 190 11.97 -2.33 -22.48
CA GLY A 190 12.84 -1.80 -21.42
C GLY A 190 14.26 -1.45 -21.88
N LYS A 191 14.82 -2.15 -22.87
CA LYS A 191 16.15 -1.83 -23.43
C LYS A 191 16.24 -0.49 -24.16
N ASN A 192 15.10 0.09 -24.56
CA ASN A 192 15.05 1.37 -25.26
C ASN A 192 15.02 2.56 -24.29
N TYR A 193 14.89 2.31 -22.99
CA TYR A 193 14.75 3.33 -21.97
C TYR A 193 15.85 3.19 -20.91
N ARG A 194 16.38 4.32 -20.47
CA ARG A 194 17.38 4.39 -19.40
C ARG A 194 16.70 4.33 -18.04
N TYR A 195 15.56 5.01 -17.93
CA TYR A 195 14.77 5.10 -16.71
C TYR A 195 13.32 4.69 -16.93
N MET A 196 12.70 4.21 -15.85
CA MET A 196 11.28 3.94 -15.78
C MET A 196 10.69 4.62 -14.55
N ILE A 197 9.65 5.44 -14.75
CA ILE A 197 8.78 5.91 -13.67
C ILE A 197 7.58 4.98 -13.62
N VAL A 198 7.36 4.35 -12.47
CA VAL A 198 6.19 3.48 -12.26
C VAL A 198 5.11 4.27 -11.55
N LEU A 199 3.92 4.36 -12.13
CA LEU A 199 2.74 4.98 -11.53
C LEU A 199 1.63 3.93 -11.42
N ASP A 200 0.90 3.93 -10.31
CA ASP A 200 -0.35 3.17 -10.22
C ASP A 200 -1.49 3.91 -10.93
N ALA A 201 -2.58 3.18 -11.22
CA ALA A 201 -3.74 3.72 -11.94
C ALA A 201 -4.42 4.89 -11.20
N ASP A 202 -4.17 5.07 -9.90
CA ASP A 202 -4.65 6.15 -9.04
C ASP A 202 -3.58 7.24 -8.76
N SER A 203 -2.38 7.09 -9.31
CA SER A 203 -1.25 7.99 -9.09
C SER A 203 -1.28 9.18 -10.05
N TYR A 204 -1.04 10.38 -9.54
CA TYR A 204 -0.82 11.60 -10.33
C TYR A 204 0.55 12.17 -10.00
N MET A 205 1.30 12.60 -11.02
CA MET A 205 2.57 13.26 -10.82
C MET A 205 2.71 14.45 -11.76
N GLU A 206 3.15 15.58 -11.23
CA GLU A 206 3.38 16.81 -11.98
C GLU A 206 4.58 16.66 -12.91
N ALA A 207 4.57 17.38 -14.05
CA ALA A 207 5.66 17.35 -15.01
C ALA A 207 7.01 17.74 -14.39
N ASP A 208 7.03 18.80 -13.58
CA ASP A 208 8.23 19.24 -12.85
C ASP A 208 8.82 18.15 -11.96
N ALA A 209 7.97 17.36 -11.30
CA ALA A 209 8.41 16.26 -10.44
C ALA A 209 9.10 15.17 -11.27
N MET A 210 8.52 14.79 -12.42
CA MET A 210 9.11 13.80 -13.33
C MET A 210 10.45 14.27 -13.91
N LEU A 211 10.54 15.54 -14.31
CA LEU A 211 11.77 16.16 -14.80
C LEU A 211 12.87 16.13 -13.73
N LEU A 212 12.55 16.54 -12.50
CA LEU A 212 13.50 16.56 -11.38
C LEU A 212 13.98 15.15 -11.02
N LEU A 213 13.09 14.14 -11.07
CA LEU A 213 13.48 12.74 -10.85
C LEU A 213 14.49 12.27 -11.89
N ALA A 214 14.24 12.52 -13.18
CA ALA A 214 15.15 12.14 -14.25
C ALA A 214 16.51 12.87 -14.15
N LYS A 215 16.48 14.19 -13.90
CA LYS A 215 17.70 15.00 -13.66
C LYS A 215 18.49 14.49 -12.46
N LYS A 216 17.81 14.11 -11.38
CA LYS A 216 18.46 13.52 -10.21
C LYS A 216 19.16 12.20 -10.55
N MET A 217 18.51 11.33 -11.31
CA MET A 217 19.12 10.06 -11.75
C MET A 217 20.33 10.25 -12.67
N GLU A 218 20.35 11.28 -13.52
CA GLU A 218 21.53 11.64 -14.32
C GLU A 218 22.67 12.19 -13.44
N SER A 219 22.35 12.99 -12.42
CA SER A 219 23.34 13.57 -11.51
C SER A 219 24.04 12.54 -10.63
N GLU A 220 23.42 11.37 -10.41
CA GLU A 220 23.94 10.31 -9.53
C GLU A 220 23.94 8.94 -10.25
N PRO A 221 25.04 8.57 -10.94
CA PRO A 221 25.13 7.32 -11.70
C PRO A 221 24.90 6.04 -10.86
N THR A 222 25.22 6.07 -9.57
CA THR A 222 25.03 4.94 -8.66
C THR A 222 23.61 4.80 -8.14
N LEU A 223 22.71 5.77 -8.39
CA LEU A 223 21.32 5.72 -7.97
C LEU A 223 20.54 4.74 -8.86
N GLY A 224 19.99 3.70 -8.24
CA GLY A 224 19.24 2.63 -8.90
C GLY A 224 17.72 2.81 -8.77
N ILE A 225 17.23 3.17 -7.59
CA ILE A 225 15.82 3.48 -7.33
C ILE A 225 15.74 4.75 -6.49
N LEU A 226 14.90 5.68 -6.90
CA LEU A 226 14.52 6.84 -6.10
C LEU A 226 13.01 6.84 -5.86
N GLN A 227 12.62 6.57 -4.62
CA GLN A 227 11.24 6.57 -4.15
C GLN A 227 10.84 7.97 -3.67
N THR A 228 9.67 8.44 -4.11
CA THR A 228 9.08 9.70 -3.63
C THR A 228 8.18 9.46 -2.41
N ASN A 229 7.79 10.55 -1.75
CA ASN A 229 6.74 10.58 -0.73
C ASN A 229 5.40 11.03 -1.35
N PRO A 230 4.63 10.13 -2.02
CA PRO A 230 3.37 10.51 -2.63
C PRO A 230 2.40 11.06 -1.58
N GLN A 231 1.83 12.23 -1.86
CA GLN A 231 0.82 12.86 -1.02
C GLN A 231 -0.56 12.35 -1.35
N ILE A 232 -1.35 12.02 -0.32
CA ILE A 232 -2.74 11.62 -0.51
C ILE A 232 -3.56 12.81 -1.04
N TYR A 233 -4.21 12.64 -2.19
CA TYR A 233 -5.10 13.64 -2.80
C TYR A 233 -6.52 13.07 -3.03
N LYS A 234 -7.42 13.93 -3.55
CA LYS A 234 -8.81 13.58 -3.91
C LYS A 234 -9.59 12.89 -2.77
N THR A 235 -9.42 13.39 -1.54
CA THR A 235 -10.08 12.83 -0.35
C THR A 235 -11.58 13.15 -0.34
N GLN A 236 -12.43 12.13 -0.35
CA GLN A 236 -13.90 12.25 -0.36
C GLN A 236 -14.49 11.99 1.04
N SER A 237 -13.93 11.07 1.81
CA SER A 237 -14.41 10.71 3.16
C SER A 237 -13.64 11.38 4.31
N LEU A 238 -14.25 11.40 5.51
CA LEU A 238 -13.55 11.79 6.75
C LEU A 238 -12.31 10.92 6.99
N PHE A 239 -12.41 9.62 6.71
CA PHE A 239 -11.33 8.67 6.84
C PHE A 239 -10.12 9.08 5.98
N GLN A 240 -10.32 9.32 4.69
CA GLN A 240 -9.24 9.75 3.79
C GLN A 240 -8.64 11.09 4.24
N LYS A 241 -9.45 12.05 4.67
CA LYS A 241 -8.96 13.34 5.18
C LYS A 241 -8.09 13.14 6.42
N LEU A 242 -8.55 12.38 7.41
CA LEU A 242 -7.78 12.07 8.62
C LEU A 242 -6.42 11.45 8.26
N PHE A 243 -6.40 10.49 7.33
CA PHE A 243 -5.16 9.85 6.90
C PHE A 243 -4.24 10.80 6.09
N ALA A 244 -4.79 11.61 5.18
CA ALA A 244 -4.01 12.57 4.40
C ALA A 244 -3.31 13.62 5.29
N TYR A 245 -4.03 14.18 6.25
CA TYR A 245 -3.44 15.11 7.22
C TYR A 245 -2.46 14.42 8.17
N SER A 246 -2.75 13.18 8.61
CA SER A 246 -1.81 12.37 9.40
C SER A 246 -0.51 12.11 8.65
N GLN A 247 -0.59 11.74 7.37
CA GLN A 247 0.57 11.58 6.49
C GLN A 247 1.37 12.89 6.40
N LYS A 248 0.69 14.01 6.15
CA LYS A 248 1.35 15.32 6.05
C LYS A 248 2.06 15.72 7.36
N LEU A 249 1.46 15.42 8.51
CA LEU A 249 1.98 15.77 9.83
C LEU A 249 3.18 14.90 10.26
N TYR A 250 3.14 13.59 9.98
CA TYR A 250 4.12 12.66 10.56
C TYR A 250 5.16 12.11 9.57
N SER A 251 4.82 11.97 8.28
CA SER A 251 5.62 11.17 7.34
C SER A 251 7.04 11.71 7.14
N GLU A 252 7.21 13.03 6.97
CA GLU A 252 8.52 13.62 6.69
C GLU A 252 9.54 13.35 7.80
N TYR A 253 9.15 13.51 9.06
CA TYR A 253 10.02 13.25 10.21
C TYR A 253 10.39 11.77 10.27
N TYR A 254 9.40 10.88 10.10
CA TYR A 254 9.63 9.44 10.10
C TYR A 254 10.57 9.02 8.97
N LEU A 255 10.35 9.51 7.75
CA LEU A 255 11.15 9.17 6.56
C LEU A 255 12.56 9.76 6.62
N THR A 256 12.72 10.96 7.18
CA THR A 256 14.04 11.55 7.46
C THR A 256 14.83 10.71 8.45
N GLY A 257 14.18 10.27 9.53
CA GLY A 257 14.79 9.39 10.53
C GLY A 257 15.14 8.00 10.00
N ALA A 258 14.28 7.42 9.16
CA ALA A 258 14.56 6.16 8.49
C ALA A 258 15.77 6.30 7.54
N SER A 259 15.82 7.39 6.77
CA SER A 259 16.92 7.68 5.84
C SER A 259 18.26 7.86 6.54
N TYR A 260 18.29 8.34 7.79
CA TYR A 260 19.52 8.54 8.55
C TYR A 260 20.39 7.28 8.63
N TRP A 261 19.78 6.13 8.97
CA TRP A 261 20.50 4.86 9.18
C TRP A 261 20.40 3.91 7.99
N GLN A 262 19.30 3.97 7.22
CA GLN A 262 19.12 3.16 6.01
C GLN A 262 20.00 3.66 4.86
N MET A 263 20.24 4.97 4.80
CA MET A 263 21.08 5.67 3.83
C MET A 263 20.77 5.23 2.40
N ASN A 264 21.67 4.46 1.79
CA ASN A 264 21.52 3.98 0.43
C ASN A 264 20.58 2.78 0.29
N SER A 265 19.97 2.26 1.35
CA SER A 265 19.15 1.03 1.33
C SER A 265 17.72 1.29 1.83
N SER A 266 17.13 2.40 1.38
CA SER A 266 15.76 2.80 1.70
C SER A 266 14.72 1.84 1.10
N SER A 267 13.45 2.06 1.45
CA SER A 267 12.32 1.30 0.94
C SER A 267 11.92 1.71 -0.49
N PHE A 268 11.34 0.77 -1.22
CA PHE A 268 10.65 0.96 -2.49
C PHE A 268 9.23 0.41 -2.35
N TRP A 269 8.22 1.16 -2.80
CA TRP A 269 6.80 0.83 -2.62
C TRP A 269 6.09 0.44 -3.92
N GLY A 270 6.85 0.29 -5.02
CA GLY A 270 6.32 -0.23 -6.28
C GLY A 270 5.66 0.81 -7.20
N HIS A 271 5.54 2.07 -6.79
CA HIS A 271 5.02 3.18 -7.59
C HIS A 271 5.50 4.55 -7.07
N ASN A 272 5.22 5.61 -7.83
CA ASN A 272 5.68 6.98 -7.60
C ASN A 272 7.20 7.02 -7.37
N ALA A 273 7.94 6.28 -8.18
CA ALA A 273 9.38 6.12 -8.09
C ALA A 273 9.99 6.03 -9.48
N ILE A 274 11.23 6.52 -9.61
CA ILE A 274 12.04 6.36 -10.82
C ILE A 274 13.08 5.26 -10.60
N ILE A 275 13.28 4.42 -11.62
CA ILE A 275 14.09 3.21 -11.57
C ILE A 275 15.07 3.22 -12.75
N ARG A 276 16.35 2.91 -12.49
CA ARG A 276 17.36 2.64 -13.52
C ARG A 276 17.10 1.27 -14.13
N LEU A 277 16.78 1.23 -15.41
CA LEU A 277 16.25 0.02 -16.05
C LEU A 277 17.28 -1.08 -16.24
N GLU A 278 18.51 -0.75 -16.62
CA GLU A 278 19.56 -1.75 -16.86
C GLU A 278 19.80 -2.72 -15.68
N PRO A 279 20.16 -2.25 -14.47
CA PRO A 279 20.35 -3.14 -13.32
C PRO A 279 19.03 -3.77 -12.84
N PHE A 280 17.90 -3.10 -13.03
CA PHE A 280 16.59 -3.66 -12.68
C PHE A 280 16.25 -4.87 -13.55
N ILE A 281 16.48 -4.78 -14.86
CA ILE A 281 16.24 -5.87 -15.80
C ILE A 281 17.19 -7.05 -15.50
N GLU A 282 18.45 -6.76 -15.18
CA GLU A 282 19.47 -7.79 -14.95
C GLU A 282 19.26 -8.53 -13.62
N HIS A 283 18.91 -7.82 -12.54
CA HIS A 283 18.99 -8.37 -11.19
C HIS A 283 17.63 -8.59 -10.49
N CYS A 284 16.55 -7.95 -10.92
CA CYS A 284 15.27 -7.96 -10.21
C CYS A 284 14.27 -9.01 -10.73
N ALA A 285 14.70 -9.90 -11.63
CA ALA A 285 13.87 -11.02 -12.08
C ALA A 285 13.69 -12.07 -10.96
N LEU A 286 12.51 -12.05 -10.31
CA LEU A 286 12.22 -12.93 -9.18
C LEU A 286 11.64 -14.30 -9.61
N PRO A 287 12.16 -15.41 -9.05
CA PRO A 287 11.60 -16.74 -9.30
C PRO A 287 10.29 -16.95 -8.53
N LYS A 288 9.60 -18.07 -8.82
CA LYS A 288 8.50 -18.53 -7.96
C LYS A 288 9.08 -19.09 -6.66
N LEU A 289 8.41 -18.81 -5.55
CA LEU A 289 8.76 -19.35 -4.25
C LEU A 289 8.41 -20.85 -4.18
N PRO A 290 9.11 -21.62 -3.32
CA PRO A 290 8.72 -22.99 -2.98
C PRO A 290 7.23 -23.08 -2.62
N LYS A 291 6.57 -24.20 -2.94
CA LYS A 291 5.15 -24.38 -2.60
C LYS A 291 5.01 -24.66 -1.11
N LEU A 292 4.55 -23.66 -0.36
CA LEU A 292 4.24 -23.76 1.08
C LEU A 292 2.98 -22.95 1.38
N GLY A 293 1.79 -23.54 1.17
CA GLY A 293 0.51 -22.87 1.41
C GLY A 293 0.45 -21.45 0.80
N ALA A 294 0.02 -20.47 1.61
CA ALA A 294 -0.02 -19.07 1.20
C ALA A 294 1.34 -18.33 1.28
N LEU A 295 2.34 -18.92 1.94
CA LEU A 295 3.71 -18.41 2.03
C LEU A 295 4.55 -18.75 0.80
N GLY A 296 4.04 -19.60 -0.09
CA GLY A 296 4.72 -20.06 -1.29
C GLY A 296 4.12 -19.56 -2.60
N GLY A 297 4.68 -20.05 -3.69
CA GLY A 297 4.15 -19.79 -5.03
C GLY A 297 4.52 -18.41 -5.58
N LYS A 298 3.52 -17.69 -6.11
CA LYS A 298 3.76 -16.39 -6.72
C LYS A 298 3.95 -15.33 -5.63
N ILE A 299 5.03 -14.56 -5.76
CA ILE A 299 5.29 -13.39 -4.90
C ILE A 299 4.23 -12.33 -5.19
N LEU A 300 3.59 -11.82 -4.13
CA LEU A 300 2.57 -10.78 -4.23
C LEU A 300 3.17 -9.37 -4.22
N SER A 301 4.10 -9.10 -3.30
CA SER A 301 4.80 -7.83 -3.15
C SER A 301 6.25 -8.00 -3.61
N HIS A 302 6.60 -7.47 -4.78
CA HIS A 302 7.94 -7.61 -5.34
C HIS A 302 8.88 -6.47 -4.92
N ASP A 303 8.33 -5.27 -4.80
CA ASP A 303 8.95 -4.00 -4.45
C ASP A 303 10.04 -4.06 -3.37
N THR A 304 9.75 -4.56 -2.16
CA THR A 304 10.74 -4.64 -1.07
C THR A 304 11.94 -5.50 -1.46
N ILE A 305 11.69 -6.59 -2.18
CA ILE A 305 12.75 -7.51 -2.61
C ILE A 305 13.52 -6.92 -3.80
N GLU A 306 12.84 -6.25 -4.73
CA GLU A 306 13.47 -5.56 -5.85
C GLU A 306 14.45 -4.48 -5.37
N ALA A 307 14.07 -3.70 -4.34
CA ALA A 307 15.00 -2.77 -3.68
C ALA A 307 16.23 -3.49 -3.11
N ALA A 308 16.04 -4.60 -2.39
CA ALA A 308 17.14 -5.37 -1.84
C ALA A 308 18.08 -5.94 -2.93
N LEU A 309 17.52 -6.32 -4.09
CA LEU A 309 18.28 -6.83 -5.23
C LEU A 309 19.06 -5.73 -5.95
N ILE A 310 18.48 -4.54 -6.14
CA ILE A 310 19.21 -3.36 -6.64
C ILE A 310 20.37 -3.00 -5.70
N ARG A 311 20.15 -3.08 -4.38
CA ARG A 311 21.22 -2.87 -3.40
C ARG A 311 22.34 -3.87 -3.52
N ARG A 312 21.99 -5.14 -3.68
CA ARG A 312 22.97 -6.22 -3.91
C ARG A 312 23.76 -6.00 -5.21
N ALA A 313 23.12 -5.44 -6.24
CA ALA A 313 23.76 -5.09 -7.51
C ALA A 313 24.70 -3.87 -7.43
N GLY A 314 24.89 -3.27 -6.25
CA GLY A 314 25.82 -2.15 -6.05
C GLY A 314 25.22 -0.75 -6.24
N TYR A 315 23.95 -0.65 -6.65
CA TYR A 315 23.25 0.62 -6.79
C TYR A 315 22.60 1.06 -5.48
N SER A 316 22.44 2.36 -5.26
CA SER A 316 21.68 2.89 -4.13
C SER A 316 20.17 2.86 -4.40
N VAL A 317 19.41 2.64 -3.33
CA VAL A 317 17.96 2.81 -3.24
C VAL A 317 17.73 3.90 -2.20
N GLN A 318 17.21 5.03 -2.65
CA GLN A 318 17.04 6.21 -1.80
C GLN A 318 15.60 6.69 -1.82
N PHE A 319 15.28 7.48 -0.80
CA PHE A 319 13.99 8.10 -0.63
C PHE A 319 14.15 9.62 -0.60
N THR A 320 13.23 10.35 -1.25
CA THR A 320 13.18 11.81 -1.17
C THR A 320 11.88 12.32 -0.55
N THR A 321 12.04 13.24 0.41
CA THR A 321 10.95 14.00 1.03
C THR A 321 10.75 15.38 0.38
N ASP A 322 11.69 15.82 -0.45
CA ASP A 322 11.77 17.21 -0.94
C ASP A 322 11.16 17.40 -2.33
N LEU A 323 10.52 16.36 -2.86
CA LEU A 323 9.88 16.39 -4.17
C LEU A 323 8.38 16.64 -4.02
N PRO A 324 7.89 17.87 -4.20
CA PRO A 324 6.46 18.11 -4.35
C PRO A 324 5.95 17.55 -5.69
N GLY A 325 4.64 17.50 -5.86
CA GLY A 325 4.04 17.13 -7.14
C GLY A 325 3.92 15.62 -7.38
N SER A 326 4.07 14.78 -6.36
CA SER A 326 3.82 13.33 -6.42
C SER A 326 2.61 13.00 -5.55
N PHE A 327 1.59 12.38 -6.12
CA PHE A 327 0.30 12.16 -5.46
C PHE A 327 -0.26 10.75 -5.70
N GLU A 328 -1.06 10.26 -4.75
CA GLU A 328 -1.80 8.98 -4.82
C GLU A 328 -3.20 9.10 -4.20
N GLU A 329 -4.17 8.31 -4.66
CA GLU A 329 -5.44 8.18 -3.95
C GLU A 329 -5.31 7.17 -2.80
N TYR A 330 -6.13 7.34 -1.75
CA TYR A 330 -6.15 6.44 -0.60
C TYR A 330 -7.51 5.73 -0.51
N PRO A 331 -7.60 4.49 0.02
CA PRO A 331 -8.89 3.81 0.20
C PRO A 331 -9.94 4.69 0.90
N PRO A 332 -11.18 4.80 0.38
CA PRO A 332 -12.21 5.69 0.90
C PRO A 332 -12.74 5.31 2.28
N THR A 333 -12.62 4.05 2.70
CA THR A 333 -13.12 3.59 4.00
C THR A 333 -12.09 2.75 4.76
N TRP A 334 -12.27 2.68 6.09
CA TRP A 334 -11.44 1.83 6.94
C TRP A 334 -11.46 0.36 6.51
N ILE A 335 -12.61 -0.15 6.09
CA ILE A 335 -12.75 -1.54 5.61
C ILE A 335 -11.92 -1.77 4.34
N GLU A 336 -11.93 -0.84 3.40
CA GLU A 336 -11.15 -0.96 2.17
C GLU A 336 -9.65 -0.80 2.43
N SER A 337 -9.26 0.02 3.41
CA SER A 337 -7.88 0.05 3.91
C SER A 337 -7.46 -1.31 4.47
N LEU A 338 -8.30 -1.95 5.30
CA LEU A 338 -8.03 -3.28 5.83
C LEU A 338 -7.98 -4.37 4.75
N GLN A 339 -8.78 -4.24 3.68
CA GLN A 339 -8.69 -5.13 2.50
C GLN A 339 -7.34 -5.01 1.78
N ARG A 340 -6.81 -3.78 1.67
CA ARG A 340 -5.48 -3.54 1.12
C ARG A 340 -4.42 -4.15 2.04
N ASP A 341 -4.50 -3.89 3.34
CA ASP A 341 -3.58 -4.43 4.34
C ASP A 341 -3.57 -5.97 4.36
N GLN A 342 -4.70 -6.63 4.12
CA GLN A 342 -4.76 -8.08 4.05
C GLN A 342 -3.87 -8.64 2.92
N ARG A 343 -3.89 -7.99 1.74
CA ARG A 343 -3.04 -8.39 0.60
C ARG A 343 -1.57 -8.15 0.91
N TRP A 344 -1.26 -7.01 1.53
CA TRP A 344 0.09 -6.68 1.98
C TRP A 344 0.60 -7.61 3.07
N CYS A 345 -0.25 -8.06 4.00
CA CYS A 345 0.07 -9.04 5.03
C CYS A 345 0.54 -10.35 4.39
N GLN A 346 -0.22 -10.88 3.43
CA GLN A 346 0.21 -12.09 2.72
C GLN A 346 1.54 -11.90 1.99
N GLY A 347 1.70 -10.78 1.26
CA GLY A 347 2.94 -10.47 0.55
C GLY A 347 4.16 -10.34 1.46
N ASN A 348 4.03 -9.64 2.59
CA ASN A 348 5.11 -9.48 3.56
C ASN A 348 5.48 -10.79 4.24
N LEU A 349 4.50 -11.64 4.59
CA LEU A 349 4.79 -12.96 5.17
C LEU A 349 5.54 -13.87 4.18
N GLN A 350 5.29 -13.76 2.87
CA GLN A 350 6.07 -14.46 1.84
C GLN A 350 7.54 -14.02 1.83
N HIS A 351 7.88 -12.82 2.30
CA HIS A 351 9.26 -12.34 2.28
C HIS A 351 10.18 -13.08 3.26
N PHE A 352 9.63 -13.91 4.15
CA PHE A 352 10.40 -14.78 5.06
C PHE A 352 11.50 -15.58 4.34
N TRP A 353 11.23 -16.06 3.13
CA TRP A 353 12.20 -16.81 2.31
C TRP A 353 13.48 -16.02 1.99
N PHE A 354 13.42 -14.69 1.98
CA PHE A 354 14.54 -13.83 1.62
C PHE A 354 15.40 -13.43 2.82
N LEU A 355 14.97 -13.70 4.06
CA LEU A 355 15.80 -13.42 5.26
C LEU A 355 17.12 -14.23 5.24
N GLY A 356 17.06 -15.46 4.72
CA GLY A 356 18.22 -16.34 4.54
C GLY A 356 18.99 -16.12 3.23
N ALA A 357 18.59 -15.16 2.38
CA ALA A 357 19.28 -14.92 1.13
C ALA A 357 20.70 -14.38 1.37
N ARG A 358 21.68 -14.97 0.67
CA ARG A 358 23.07 -14.53 0.72
C ARG A 358 23.20 -13.16 0.05
N GLU A 359 24.21 -12.40 0.50
CA GLU A 359 24.60 -11.11 -0.08
C GLU A 359 23.56 -9.99 0.00
N LEU A 360 22.46 -10.18 0.73
CA LEU A 360 21.63 -9.05 1.16
C LEU A 360 22.31 -8.33 2.31
N ASN A 361 22.41 -7.00 2.19
CA ASN A 361 22.99 -6.17 3.23
C ASN A 361 22.09 -6.16 4.49
N PHE A 362 22.65 -5.69 5.60
CA PHE A 362 21.97 -5.66 6.89
C PHE A 362 20.67 -4.85 6.85
N GLN A 363 20.69 -3.65 6.26
CA GLN A 363 19.52 -2.76 6.15
C GLN A 363 18.36 -3.43 5.40
N SER A 364 18.62 -4.07 4.27
CA SER A 364 17.61 -4.75 3.46
C SER A 364 17.01 -5.93 4.22
N LYS A 365 17.81 -6.70 4.98
CA LYS A 365 17.30 -7.77 5.84
C LYS A 365 16.39 -7.24 6.94
N ILE A 366 16.78 -6.14 7.57
CA ILE A 366 15.94 -5.48 8.57
C ILE A 366 14.65 -4.94 7.94
N SER A 367 14.71 -4.33 6.75
CA SER A 367 13.51 -3.83 6.05
C SER A 367 12.52 -4.97 5.76
N ILE A 368 13.01 -6.12 5.29
CA ILE A 368 12.20 -7.34 5.10
C ILE A 368 11.61 -7.81 6.44
N LEU A 369 12.42 -7.86 7.50
CA LEU A 369 11.98 -8.30 8.83
C LEU A 369 10.88 -7.38 9.38
N LEU A 370 11.02 -6.06 9.22
CA LEU A 370 10.02 -5.08 9.62
C LEU A 370 8.73 -5.19 8.81
N GLY A 371 8.84 -5.49 7.51
CA GLY A 371 7.69 -5.81 6.66
C GLY A 371 6.88 -6.98 7.22
N ILE A 372 7.55 -8.07 7.61
CA ILE A 372 6.92 -9.22 8.30
C ILE A 372 6.33 -8.80 9.66
N PHE A 373 7.09 -8.05 10.45
CA PHE A 373 6.72 -7.63 11.80
C PHE A 373 5.55 -6.63 11.84
N SER A 374 5.32 -5.87 10.77
CA SER A 374 4.19 -4.96 10.67
C SER A 374 2.83 -5.64 10.88
N TYR A 375 2.73 -6.95 10.59
CA TYR A 375 1.55 -7.76 10.84
C TYR A 375 1.74 -8.81 11.94
N LEU A 376 2.90 -9.47 11.98
CA LEU A 376 3.19 -10.53 12.95
C LEU A 376 3.22 -9.99 14.40
N SER A 377 3.59 -8.73 14.60
CA SER A 377 3.57 -8.10 15.93
C SER A 377 2.20 -8.12 16.58
N SER A 378 1.09 -8.06 15.82
CA SER A 378 -0.27 -8.14 16.37
C SER A 378 -0.55 -9.50 17.02
N VAL A 379 0.02 -10.59 16.50
CA VAL A 379 -0.09 -11.93 17.10
C VAL A 379 0.69 -12.00 18.40
N LEU A 380 1.89 -11.42 18.43
CA LEU A 380 2.71 -11.34 19.63
C LEU A 380 2.06 -10.44 20.70
N TRP A 381 1.44 -9.32 20.30
CA TRP A 381 0.67 -8.47 21.21
C TRP A 381 -0.52 -9.20 21.82
N LEU A 382 -1.30 -9.93 21.02
CA LEU A 382 -2.41 -10.72 21.54
C LEU A 382 -1.93 -11.79 22.52
N LEU A 383 -0.85 -12.51 22.18
CA LEU A 383 -0.23 -13.48 23.08
C LEU A 383 0.22 -12.82 24.39
N PHE A 384 0.90 -11.68 24.30
CA PHE A 384 1.35 -10.90 25.45
C PHE A 384 0.19 -10.46 26.34
N ILE A 385 -0.89 -9.94 25.77
CA ILE A 385 -2.09 -9.50 26.51
C ILE A 385 -2.74 -10.68 27.24
N VAL A 386 -2.93 -11.82 26.56
CA VAL A 386 -3.56 -13.01 27.16
C VAL A 386 -2.70 -13.58 28.28
N LEU A 387 -1.38 -13.71 28.07
CA LEU A 387 -0.48 -14.20 29.11
C LEU A 387 -0.36 -13.21 30.28
N SER A 388 -0.33 -11.90 30.02
CA SER A 388 -0.29 -10.88 31.07
C SER A 388 -1.58 -10.87 31.90
N LEU A 389 -2.72 -11.17 31.27
CA LEU A 389 -3.99 -11.34 31.97
C LEU A 389 -3.96 -12.54 32.92
N ILE A 390 -3.45 -13.68 32.45
CA ILE A 390 -3.29 -14.89 33.29
C ILE A 390 -2.35 -14.59 34.46
N LEU A 391 -1.19 -14.00 34.18
CA LEU A 391 -0.22 -13.59 35.19
C LEU A 391 -0.84 -12.65 36.22
N TYR A 392 -1.58 -11.62 35.79
CA TYR A 392 -2.24 -10.69 36.70
C TYR A 392 -3.21 -11.39 37.66
N LEU A 393 -4.01 -12.35 37.17
CA LEU A 393 -4.95 -13.09 38.00
C LEU A 393 -4.24 -14.02 38.98
N ASP A 394 -3.15 -14.66 38.56
CA ASP A 394 -2.32 -15.50 39.42
C ASP A 394 -1.60 -14.69 40.49
N ASP A 395 -1.01 -13.56 40.13
CA ASP A 395 -0.35 -12.65 41.06
C ASP A 395 -1.37 -12.07 42.04
N LEU A 396 -2.53 -11.61 41.57
CA LEU A 396 -3.60 -11.11 42.45
C LEU A 396 -4.04 -12.16 43.46
N ARG A 397 -4.17 -13.42 43.04
CA ARG A 397 -4.47 -14.54 43.94
C ARG A 397 -3.33 -14.78 44.92
N PHE A 398 -2.09 -14.79 44.46
CA PHE A 398 -0.91 -14.92 45.32
C PHE A 398 -0.88 -13.83 46.39
N PHE A 399 -1.01 -12.56 45.99
CA PHE A 399 -1.01 -11.43 46.90
C PHE A 399 -2.12 -11.49 47.94
N ARG A 400 -3.34 -11.92 47.55
CA ARG A 400 -4.47 -12.08 48.49
C ARG A 400 -4.24 -13.23 49.50
N LEU A 401 -3.46 -14.24 49.15
CA LEU A 401 -3.18 -15.39 50.00
C LEU A 401 -1.93 -15.20 50.87
N ALA A 402 -0.92 -14.49 50.35
CA ALA A 402 0.38 -14.34 50.98
C ALA A 402 0.46 -13.20 52.01
N PHE A 403 -0.41 -12.18 51.90
CA PHE A 403 -0.34 -10.97 52.72
C PHE A 403 -1.66 -10.68 53.44
N ASN A 404 -1.57 -10.06 54.62
CA ASN A 404 -2.75 -9.50 55.28
C ASN A 404 -3.26 -8.26 54.52
N SER A 405 -4.48 -7.80 54.82
CA SER A 405 -5.14 -6.72 54.05
C SER A 405 -4.33 -5.41 53.96
N ARG A 406 -3.55 -5.07 55.00
CA ARG A 406 -2.75 -3.84 55.04
C ARG A 406 -1.45 -3.98 54.24
N GLU A 407 -0.77 -5.11 54.37
CA GLU A 407 0.43 -5.45 53.60
C GLU A 407 0.11 -5.60 52.12
N PHE A 408 -1.02 -6.25 51.80
CA PHE A 408 -1.57 -6.35 50.45
C PHE A 408 -1.72 -4.96 49.83
N GLU A 409 -2.41 -4.03 50.50
CA GLU A 409 -2.60 -2.69 49.95
C GLU A 409 -1.27 -1.97 49.68
N ILE A 410 -0.31 -2.05 50.59
CA ILE A 410 0.97 -1.35 50.45
C ILE A 410 1.80 -1.99 49.33
N ILE A 411 2.04 -3.29 49.39
CA ILE A 411 2.96 -3.98 48.48
C ILE A 411 2.35 -4.06 47.07
N PHE A 412 1.08 -4.44 46.95
CA PHE A 412 0.43 -4.55 45.65
C PHE A 412 0.27 -3.18 44.98
N LYS A 413 -0.17 -2.14 45.71
CA LYS A 413 -0.38 -0.82 45.09
C LYS A 413 0.93 -0.05 44.87
N GLN A 414 1.85 -0.06 45.82
CA GLN A 414 3.08 0.74 45.67
C GLN A 414 4.11 0.05 44.78
N TYR A 415 4.30 -1.26 44.92
CA TYR A 415 5.33 -1.97 44.16
C TYR A 415 4.79 -2.49 42.83
N TYR A 416 3.79 -3.38 42.86
CA TYR A 416 3.30 -4.05 41.64
C TYR A 416 2.62 -3.07 40.69
N ILE A 417 1.62 -2.31 41.16
CA ILE A 417 0.96 -1.27 40.34
C ILE A 417 1.93 -0.14 40.00
N GLY A 418 2.84 0.25 40.90
CA GLY A 418 3.85 1.29 40.64
C GLY A 418 4.76 0.94 39.45
N LYS A 419 5.29 -0.29 39.41
CA LYS A 419 6.08 -0.79 38.26
C LYS A 419 5.25 -0.92 36.99
N ALA A 420 4.00 -1.38 37.08
CA ALA A 420 3.09 -1.42 35.93
C ALA A 420 2.83 -0.01 35.34
N ILE A 421 2.62 1.00 36.19
CA ILE A 421 2.47 2.41 35.77
C ILE A 421 3.77 2.92 35.14
N GLN A 422 4.93 2.59 35.70
CA GLN A 422 6.22 2.98 35.13
C GLN A 422 6.39 2.42 33.70
N LEU A 423 6.12 1.12 33.51
CA LEU A 423 6.15 0.46 32.19
C LEU A 423 5.15 1.07 31.21
N GLN A 424 3.93 1.32 31.69
CA GLN A 424 2.88 1.97 30.89
C GLN A 424 3.30 3.38 30.48
N ALA A 425 3.88 4.16 31.39
CA ALA A 425 4.35 5.52 31.12
C ALA A 425 5.46 5.52 30.06
N ILE A 426 6.47 4.65 30.18
CA ILE A 426 7.54 4.52 29.18
C ILE A 426 6.96 4.13 27.82
N THR A 427 6.05 3.14 27.80
CA THR A 427 5.39 2.68 26.57
C THR A 427 4.59 3.80 25.91
N LEU A 428 3.80 4.56 26.68
CA LEU A 428 3.06 5.73 26.19
C LEU A 428 4.00 6.82 25.70
N CYS A 429 5.12 7.09 26.38
CA CYS A 429 6.12 8.04 25.91
C CYS A 429 6.65 7.65 24.52
N LEU A 430 7.03 6.38 24.32
CA LEU A 430 7.52 5.92 23.01
C LEU A 430 6.46 6.04 21.90
N LEU A 431 5.19 5.85 22.23
CA LEU A 431 4.08 5.97 21.27
C LEU A 431 3.71 7.42 20.94
N PHE A 432 3.61 8.29 21.96
CA PHE A 432 3.00 9.61 21.82
C PHE A 432 4.01 10.76 21.69
N VAL A 433 5.22 10.64 22.23
CA VAL A 433 6.24 11.71 22.11
C VAL A 433 6.50 12.07 20.65
N PRO A 434 6.72 11.12 19.72
CA PRO A 434 6.85 11.44 18.30
C PRO A 434 5.68 12.25 17.71
N LYS A 435 4.45 11.87 18.07
CA LYS A 435 3.24 12.56 17.61
C LYS A 435 3.15 13.98 18.17
N ILE A 436 3.44 14.15 19.46
CA ILE A 436 3.45 15.45 20.13
C ILE A 436 4.53 16.35 19.53
N LEU A 437 5.73 15.84 19.26
CA LEU A 437 6.80 16.60 18.63
C LEU A 437 6.41 17.09 17.23
N ALA A 438 5.80 16.24 16.40
CA ALA A 438 5.31 16.65 15.07
C ALA A 438 4.32 17.81 15.19
N PHE A 439 3.34 17.67 16.09
CA PHE A 439 2.36 18.71 16.36
C PHE A 439 2.99 20.03 16.83
N LEU A 440 3.95 19.97 17.77
CA LEU A 440 4.64 21.15 18.28
C LEU A 440 5.46 21.86 17.20
N VAL A 441 6.14 21.11 16.32
CA VAL A 441 6.90 21.71 15.21
C VAL A 441 5.96 22.47 14.27
N GLU A 442 4.84 21.88 13.88
CA GLU A 442 3.88 22.54 12.98
C GLU A 442 3.19 23.75 13.63
N LEU A 443 2.98 23.75 14.96
CA LEU A 443 2.45 24.92 15.68
C LEU A 443 3.41 26.12 15.64
N ILE A 444 4.72 25.85 15.71
CA ILE A 444 5.78 26.86 15.73
C ILE A 444 6.08 27.34 14.31
N LYS A 445 6.08 26.43 13.31
CA LYS A 445 6.40 26.71 11.90
C LYS A 445 5.22 26.38 10.98
N PRO A 446 4.20 27.25 10.88
CA PRO A 446 2.94 26.96 10.16
C PRO A 446 3.07 26.93 8.62
N GLU A 447 4.25 27.21 8.06
CA GLU A 447 4.46 27.34 6.61
C GLU A 447 4.22 26.03 5.83
N ARG A 448 4.35 24.87 6.47
CA ARG A 448 4.17 23.56 5.83
C ARG A 448 2.72 23.12 5.71
N ILE A 449 1.91 23.43 6.73
CA ILE A 449 0.47 23.11 6.77
C ILE A 449 -0.29 24.42 6.97
N PRO A 450 -0.78 25.05 5.87
CA PRO A 450 -1.40 26.37 5.92
C PRO A 450 -2.84 26.31 6.46
N ILE A 451 -2.99 25.95 7.74
CA ILE A 451 -4.27 25.95 8.47
C ILE A 451 -4.10 26.72 9.79
N SER A 452 -5.22 27.20 10.34
CA SER A 452 -5.17 27.89 11.64
C SER A 452 -4.75 26.95 12.77
N ARG A 453 -4.06 27.49 13.78
CA ARG A 453 -3.61 26.71 14.95
C ARG A 453 -4.75 25.96 15.64
N LEU A 454 -5.93 26.58 15.76
CA LEU A 454 -7.12 25.91 16.32
C LEU A 454 -7.53 24.68 15.50
N LYS A 455 -7.55 24.80 14.16
CA LYS A 455 -7.87 23.67 13.28
C LYS A 455 -6.80 22.58 13.37
N LEU A 456 -5.53 22.94 13.44
CA LEU A 456 -4.42 22.00 13.63
C LEU A 456 -4.55 21.23 14.95
N THR A 457 -4.81 21.91 16.07
CA THR A 457 -5.01 21.28 17.38
C THR A 457 -6.23 20.37 17.38
N SER A 458 -7.37 20.82 16.88
CA SER A 458 -8.58 19.99 16.79
C SER A 458 -8.34 18.76 15.92
N PHE A 459 -7.67 18.94 14.78
CA PHE A 459 -7.29 17.84 13.91
C PHE A 459 -6.39 16.82 14.63
N PHE A 460 -5.32 17.29 15.28
CA PHE A 460 -4.39 16.44 16.02
C PHE A 460 -5.10 15.62 17.12
N LEU A 461 -5.99 16.24 17.89
CA LEU A 461 -6.75 15.57 18.93
C LEU A 461 -7.72 14.52 18.36
N ILE A 462 -8.46 14.87 17.29
CA ILE A 462 -9.38 13.94 16.63
C ILE A 462 -8.61 12.77 16.00
N GLU A 463 -7.53 13.03 15.27
CA GLU A 463 -6.67 12.00 14.69
C GLU A 463 -6.11 11.09 15.76
N THR A 464 -5.57 11.65 16.84
CA THR A 464 -4.98 10.87 17.93
C THR A 464 -6.03 9.97 18.59
N PHE A 465 -7.22 10.51 18.86
CA PHE A 465 -8.32 9.76 19.45
C PHE A 465 -8.84 8.65 18.53
N VAL A 466 -9.07 8.96 17.25
CA VAL A 466 -9.54 7.99 16.25
C VAL A 466 -8.50 6.88 16.03
N SER A 467 -7.23 7.23 15.84
CA SER A 467 -6.14 6.27 15.66
C SER A 467 -5.95 5.38 16.90
N PHE A 468 -6.07 5.95 18.10
CA PHE A 468 -6.04 5.20 19.36
C PHE A 468 -7.19 4.18 19.44
N LEU A 469 -8.42 4.59 19.11
CA LEU A 469 -9.57 3.69 19.09
C LEU A 469 -9.50 2.64 17.98
N MET A 470 -8.88 2.95 16.83
CA MET A 470 -8.76 1.98 15.74
C MET A 470 -7.68 0.92 16.01
N ALA A 471 -6.64 1.24 16.78
CA ALA A 471 -5.46 0.38 16.94
C ALA A 471 -5.78 -1.03 17.48
N PRO A 472 -6.57 -1.23 18.57
CA PRO A 472 -6.89 -2.58 19.05
C PRO A 472 -7.75 -3.38 18.06
N THR A 473 -8.61 -2.72 17.29
CA THR A 473 -9.39 -3.37 16.24
C THR A 473 -8.49 -3.76 15.07
N ASN A 474 -7.57 -2.90 14.64
CA ASN A 474 -6.57 -3.24 13.62
C ASN A 474 -5.73 -4.44 14.06
N MET A 475 -5.29 -4.48 15.33
CA MET A 475 -4.58 -5.63 15.90
C MET A 475 -5.40 -6.91 15.75
N PHE A 476 -6.69 -6.90 16.13
CA PHE A 476 -7.58 -8.06 15.97
C PHE A 476 -7.65 -8.52 14.50
N MET A 477 -7.84 -7.58 13.57
CA MET A 477 -7.91 -7.88 12.14
C MET A 477 -6.59 -8.43 11.60
N TYR A 478 -5.45 -7.89 12.01
CA TYR A 478 -4.13 -8.36 11.60
C TYR A 478 -3.81 -9.75 12.14
N VAL A 479 -4.22 -10.07 13.38
CA VAL A 479 -4.17 -11.45 13.90
C VAL A 479 -4.95 -12.38 12.98
N GLN A 480 -6.19 -12.01 12.63
CA GLN A 480 -7.01 -12.80 11.71
C GLN A 480 -6.34 -12.97 10.34
N PHE A 481 -5.72 -11.91 9.79
CA PHE A 481 -5.04 -11.97 8.50
C PHE A 481 -3.83 -12.91 8.53
N VAL A 482 -3.02 -12.85 9.58
CA VAL A 482 -1.85 -13.74 9.74
C VAL A 482 -2.32 -15.19 9.86
N LEU A 483 -3.28 -15.48 10.75
CA LEU A 483 -3.79 -16.84 10.96
C LEU A 483 -4.43 -17.42 9.69
N PHE A 484 -5.19 -16.62 8.93
CA PHE A 484 -5.82 -17.07 7.69
C PHE A 484 -4.78 -17.30 6.60
N THR A 485 -3.81 -16.41 6.45
CA THR A 485 -2.67 -16.59 5.55
C THR A 485 -1.94 -17.90 5.86
N LEU A 486 -1.51 -18.11 7.10
CA LEU A 486 -0.80 -19.34 7.49
C LEU A 486 -1.65 -20.60 7.28
N SER A 487 -2.97 -20.51 7.44
CA SER A 487 -3.91 -21.61 7.20
C SER A 487 -4.26 -21.84 5.72
N GLY A 488 -3.72 -21.03 4.79
CA GLY A 488 -4.08 -21.08 3.36
C GLY A 488 -5.51 -20.64 3.05
N LYS A 489 -6.20 -19.99 4.01
CA LYS A 489 -7.58 -19.51 3.87
C LYS A 489 -7.58 -18.06 3.37
N LYS A 490 -8.66 -17.67 2.69
CA LYS A 490 -8.89 -16.28 2.27
C LYS A 490 -9.88 -15.61 3.23
N VAL A 491 -9.61 -14.37 3.64
CA VAL A 491 -10.62 -13.54 4.30
C VAL A 491 -11.71 -13.22 3.28
N ILE A 492 -12.96 -13.47 3.64
CA ILE A 492 -14.12 -13.15 2.80
C ILE A 492 -14.65 -11.81 3.27
N TRP A 493 -14.52 -10.80 2.41
CA TRP A 493 -15.10 -9.48 2.64
C TRP A 493 -16.52 -9.44 2.11
N LYS A 494 -17.46 -8.97 2.93
CA LYS A 494 -18.87 -8.86 2.55
C LYS A 494 -19.14 -7.46 2.00
N ASN A 495 -19.31 -7.38 0.68
CA ASN A 495 -19.66 -6.21 -0.16
C ASN A 495 -18.71 -5.01 -0.05
N GLN A 496 -18.05 -4.67 -1.18
CA GLN A 496 -17.39 -3.38 -1.38
C GLN A 496 -18.46 -2.30 -1.62
N ASN A 497 -18.23 -1.09 -1.08
CA ASN A 497 -19.12 0.03 -1.32
C ASN A 497 -18.99 0.42 -2.80
N ARG A 498 -19.98 0.05 -3.63
CA ARG A 498 -19.95 0.37 -5.07
C ARG A 498 -20.21 1.84 -5.36
N ASP A 499 -20.67 2.59 -4.36
CA ASP A 499 -21.03 3.99 -4.47
C ASP A 499 -20.25 4.81 -3.43
N ILE A 500 -19.07 5.28 -3.83
CA ILE A 500 -18.16 6.08 -2.97
C ILE A 500 -18.83 7.41 -2.55
N SER A 501 -19.89 7.84 -3.24
CA SER A 501 -20.66 9.04 -2.91
C SER A 501 -21.53 8.89 -1.65
N LYS A 502 -21.63 7.69 -1.08
CA LYS A 502 -22.43 7.42 0.13
C LYS A 502 -21.60 6.84 1.25
N ALA A 503 -21.97 7.24 2.47
CA ALA A 503 -21.42 6.65 3.68
C ALA A 503 -21.72 5.14 3.76
N LEU A 504 -20.84 4.42 4.43
CA LEU A 504 -20.94 2.98 4.62
C LEU A 504 -22.21 2.64 5.45
N PRO A 505 -23.10 1.76 4.96
CA PRO A 505 -24.24 1.29 5.74
C PRO A 505 -23.78 0.57 7.02
N PHE A 506 -24.43 0.86 8.15
CA PHE A 506 -24.10 0.26 9.45
C PHE A 506 -24.10 -1.27 9.43
N PHE A 507 -25.06 -1.88 8.73
CA PHE A 507 -25.11 -3.34 8.60
C PHE A 507 -23.85 -3.92 7.94
N ILE A 508 -23.29 -3.26 6.93
CA ILE A 508 -22.05 -3.68 6.27
C ILE A 508 -20.87 -3.51 7.23
N ALA A 509 -20.80 -2.39 7.96
CA ALA A 509 -19.79 -2.18 9.00
C ALA A 509 -19.84 -3.28 10.07
N PHE A 510 -21.03 -3.53 10.63
CA PHE A 510 -21.24 -4.57 11.63
C PHE A 510 -20.85 -5.96 11.12
N GLN A 511 -21.22 -6.34 9.90
CA GLN A 511 -20.86 -7.66 9.34
C GLN A 511 -19.34 -7.88 9.24
N ASN A 512 -18.57 -6.83 8.96
CA ASN A 512 -17.11 -6.92 8.87
C ASN A 512 -16.45 -6.86 10.26
N PHE A 513 -17.03 -6.16 11.24
CA PHE A 513 -16.49 -6.01 12.61
C PHE A 513 -17.20 -6.85 13.68
N LYS A 514 -18.09 -7.78 13.30
CA LYS A 514 -18.87 -8.59 14.25
C LYS A 514 -18.02 -9.42 15.22
N MET A 515 -16.88 -9.92 14.77
CA MET A 515 -16.01 -10.78 15.58
C MET A 515 -15.32 -9.97 16.70
N PRO A 516 -14.67 -8.83 16.41
CA PRO A 516 -14.25 -7.88 17.44
C PRO A 516 -15.42 -7.49 18.36
N PHE A 517 -16.55 -7.07 17.80
CA PHE A 517 -17.70 -6.58 18.56
C PHE A 517 -18.19 -7.58 19.62
N ILE A 518 -18.44 -8.83 19.21
CA ILE A 518 -18.89 -9.89 20.12
C ILE A 518 -17.81 -10.18 21.17
N SER A 519 -16.54 -10.24 20.77
CA SER A 519 -15.42 -10.47 21.69
C SER A 519 -15.32 -9.36 22.74
N GLY A 520 -15.53 -8.10 22.34
CA GLY A 520 -15.53 -6.96 23.23
C GLY A 520 -16.64 -7.02 24.27
N ILE A 521 -17.87 -7.38 23.86
CA ILE A 521 -19.00 -7.57 24.79
C ILE A 521 -18.72 -8.71 25.77
N LEU A 522 -18.22 -9.84 25.28
CA LEU A 522 -17.92 -11.00 26.14
C LEU A 522 -16.85 -10.66 27.18
N ILE A 523 -15.76 -9.98 26.78
CA ILE A 523 -14.71 -9.54 27.71
C ILE A 523 -15.27 -8.51 28.70
N PHE A 524 -16.08 -7.55 28.25
CA PHE A 524 -16.70 -6.57 29.13
C PHE A 524 -17.55 -7.25 30.21
N ILE A 525 -18.44 -8.17 29.83
CA ILE A 525 -19.31 -8.90 30.77
C ILE A 525 -18.47 -9.75 31.73
N LEU A 526 -17.47 -10.47 31.20
CA LEU A 526 -16.59 -11.30 32.03
C LEU A 526 -15.88 -10.45 33.09
N LEU A 527 -15.22 -9.36 32.69
CA LEU A 527 -14.44 -8.51 33.59
C LEU A 527 -15.33 -7.70 34.54
N TRP A 528 -16.56 -7.38 34.14
CA TRP A 528 -17.55 -6.75 35.01
C TRP A 528 -17.86 -7.63 36.23
N HIS A 529 -17.91 -8.94 36.04
CA HIS A 529 -18.22 -9.90 37.11
C HIS A 529 -16.99 -10.43 37.87
N THR A 530 -15.79 -10.37 37.28
CA THR A 530 -14.58 -10.90 37.92
C THR A 530 -13.75 -9.84 38.62
N GLU A 531 -13.30 -8.80 37.93
CA GLU A 531 -12.36 -7.80 38.46
C GLU A 531 -12.56 -6.42 37.80
N THR A 532 -13.31 -5.53 38.48
CA THR A 532 -13.66 -4.20 37.96
C THR A 532 -12.45 -3.30 37.71
N GLN A 533 -11.36 -3.47 38.46
CA GLN A 533 -10.13 -2.73 38.21
C GLN A 533 -9.59 -3.08 36.82
N LEU A 534 -9.47 -4.36 36.50
CA LEU A 534 -8.99 -4.84 35.21
C LEU A 534 -9.90 -4.42 34.05
N LEU A 535 -11.22 -4.37 34.28
CA LEU A 535 -12.19 -3.84 33.32
C LEU A 535 -11.84 -2.42 32.86
N ILE A 536 -11.44 -1.54 33.79
CA ILE A 536 -11.07 -0.15 33.50
C ILE A 536 -9.73 -0.11 32.75
N TRP A 537 -8.73 -0.89 33.20
CA TRP A 537 -7.40 -0.92 32.57
C TRP A 537 -7.43 -1.42 31.13
N ILE A 538 -8.28 -2.41 30.83
CA ILE A 538 -8.42 -2.98 29.47
C ILE A 538 -9.49 -2.23 28.64
N SER A 539 -10.09 -1.16 29.18
CA SER A 539 -11.13 -0.39 28.49
C SER A 539 -10.78 0.10 27.09
N PRO A 540 -9.54 0.52 26.77
CA PRO A 540 -9.20 0.86 25.38
C PRO A 540 -9.42 -0.28 24.39
N ILE A 541 -9.22 -1.53 24.81
CA ILE A 541 -9.32 -2.71 23.95
C ILE A 541 -10.79 -3.08 23.73
N TRP A 542 -11.55 -3.34 24.79
CA TRP A 542 -12.95 -3.76 24.63
C TRP A 542 -13.81 -2.63 24.07
N ALA A 543 -13.56 -1.36 24.43
CA ALA A 543 -14.32 -0.23 23.89
C ALA A 543 -14.02 -0.03 22.40
N SER A 544 -12.75 -0.14 21.98
CA SER A 544 -12.37 -0.13 20.56
C SER A 544 -13.17 -1.15 19.76
N TRP A 545 -13.24 -2.40 20.24
CA TRP A 545 -13.90 -3.48 19.52
C TRP A 545 -15.42 -3.32 19.44
N ILE A 546 -16.07 -2.84 20.51
CA ILE A 546 -17.50 -2.56 20.53
C ILE A 546 -17.85 -1.36 19.62
N LEU A 547 -17.01 -0.32 19.61
CA LEU A 547 -17.26 0.90 18.83
C LEU A 547 -16.82 0.79 17.37
N ALA A 548 -16.07 -0.25 16.98
CA ALA A 548 -15.54 -0.41 15.63
C ALA A 548 -16.59 -0.24 14.50
N PRO A 549 -17.80 -0.85 14.56
CA PRO A 549 -18.82 -0.63 13.54
C PRO A 549 -19.22 0.85 13.42
N LEU A 550 -19.40 1.55 14.55
CA LEU A 550 -19.77 2.96 14.57
C LEU A 550 -18.65 3.84 14.01
N ILE A 551 -17.41 3.60 14.42
CA ILE A 551 -16.23 4.34 13.93
C ILE A 551 -16.11 4.15 12.41
N ALA A 552 -16.34 2.95 11.90
CA ALA A 552 -16.30 2.68 10.46
C ALA A 552 -17.37 3.46 9.69
N VAL A 553 -18.60 3.58 10.22
CA VAL A 553 -19.65 4.40 9.60
C VAL A 553 -19.30 5.89 9.67
N VAL A 554 -18.97 6.41 10.86
CA VAL A 554 -18.69 7.84 11.05
C VAL A 554 -17.48 8.27 10.21
N SER A 555 -16.39 7.50 10.20
CA SER A 555 -15.22 7.81 9.39
C SER A 555 -15.50 7.70 7.88
N SER A 556 -16.50 6.93 7.44
CA SER A 556 -16.89 6.84 6.03
C SER A 556 -17.74 8.01 5.53
N LEU A 557 -18.16 8.94 6.40
CA LEU A 557 -18.99 10.07 6.00
C LEU A 557 -18.29 10.91 4.92
N VAL A 558 -19.04 11.22 3.86
CA VAL A 558 -18.56 12.04 2.74
C VAL A 558 -18.54 13.51 3.18
N THR A 559 -17.42 14.17 2.94
CA THR A 559 -17.14 15.50 3.52
C THR A 559 -17.05 16.61 2.49
N VAL A 560 -16.96 16.25 1.22
CA VAL A 560 -17.06 17.18 0.11
C VAL A 560 -17.99 16.51 -0.88
N GLN A 561 -19.14 17.13 -1.14
CA GLN A 561 -19.74 17.02 -2.46
C GLN A 561 -18.80 17.78 -3.38
N THR A 562 -17.65 17.20 -3.73
CA THR A 562 -17.17 17.50 -5.07
C THR A 562 -18.30 16.94 -5.91
N HIS A 563 -19.12 17.83 -6.48
CA HIS A 563 -19.77 17.50 -7.72
C HIS A 563 -18.72 16.69 -8.47
N PRO A 564 -18.98 15.43 -8.87
CA PRO A 564 -18.10 14.83 -9.85
C PRO A 564 -17.98 15.94 -10.88
N SER A 565 -16.75 16.40 -11.14
CA SER A 565 -16.49 17.23 -12.31
C SER A 565 -17.41 16.70 -13.41
N ASN A 566 -18.15 17.58 -14.09
CA ASN A 566 -19.10 17.27 -15.18
C ASN A 566 -18.43 16.46 -16.32
N LEU A 567 -17.81 15.33 -15.98
CA LEU A 567 -16.80 14.50 -16.64
C LEU A 567 -17.06 13.02 -16.34
N THR A 568 -17.89 12.67 -15.35
CA THR A 568 -18.59 11.39 -15.41
C THR A 568 -19.80 11.53 -16.32
N GLU A 569 -19.56 11.75 -17.63
CA GLU A 569 -20.45 11.10 -18.59
C GLU A 569 -20.44 9.63 -18.16
N LYS A 570 -21.57 9.11 -17.69
CA LYS A 570 -21.67 7.68 -17.41
C LYS A 570 -21.22 6.99 -18.68
N SER A 571 -20.24 6.10 -18.55
CA SER A 571 -19.77 5.32 -19.68
C SER A 571 -20.96 4.80 -20.48
N GLU A 572 -21.04 5.20 -21.74
CA GLU A 572 -22.05 4.69 -22.65
C GLU A 572 -21.91 3.16 -22.80
N ILE A 573 -20.71 2.64 -22.50
CA ILE A 573 -20.39 1.23 -22.47
C ILE A 573 -20.66 0.67 -21.09
N THR A 574 -21.65 -0.21 -21.04
CA THR A 574 -22.03 -0.98 -19.86
C THR A 574 -21.70 -2.45 -20.07
N PRO A 575 -21.62 -3.26 -18.99
CA PRO A 575 -21.45 -4.71 -19.11
C PRO A 575 -22.48 -5.40 -20.01
N THR A 576 -23.67 -4.82 -20.16
CA THR A 576 -24.79 -5.40 -20.91
C THR A 576 -24.77 -5.07 -22.41
N ASN A 577 -24.26 -3.89 -22.79
CA ASN A 577 -24.23 -3.45 -24.18
C ASN A 577 -22.84 -3.53 -24.85
N ALA A 578 -21.75 -3.66 -24.08
CA ALA A 578 -20.39 -3.61 -24.63
C ALA A 578 -20.15 -4.63 -25.75
N LEU A 579 -20.63 -5.86 -25.57
CA LEU A 579 -20.52 -6.91 -26.57
C LEU A 579 -21.32 -6.60 -27.84
N LYS A 580 -22.51 -6.00 -27.69
CA LYS A 580 -23.32 -5.51 -28.82
C LYS A 580 -22.51 -4.45 -29.57
N LEU A 581 -22.10 -3.40 -28.86
CA LEU A 581 -21.37 -2.27 -29.42
C LEU A 581 -20.11 -2.70 -30.19
N VAL A 582 -19.20 -3.49 -29.60
CA VAL A 582 -17.95 -3.88 -30.29
C VAL A 582 -18.16 -4.73 -31.53
N LEU A 583 -19.27 -5.46 -31.61
CA LEU A 583 -19.56 -6.35 -32.74
C LEU A 583 -20.45 -5.70 -33.80
N THR A 584 -21.28 -4.72 -33.45
CA THR A 584 -22.28 -4.15 -34.35
C THR A 584 -22.01 -2.71 -34.73
N ASP A 585 -21.44 -1.89 -33.83
CA ASP A 585 -21.13 -0.50 -34.11
C ASP A 585 -19.88 -0.40 -35.01
N PRO A 586 -19.96 0.20 -36.21
CA PRO A 586 -18.84 0.22 -37.15
C PRO A 586 -17.59 0.94 -36.61
N TYR A 587 -17.76 1.99 -35.80
CA TYR A 587 -16.64 2.78 -35.27
C TYR A 587 -15.91 2.02 -34.17
N ILE A 588 -16.65 1.49 -33.19
CA ILE A 588 -16.09 0.70 -32.08
C ILE A 588 -15.47 -0.59 -32.62
N PHE A 589 -16.15 -1.26 -33.55
CA PHE A 589 -15.62 -2.42 -34.27
C PHE A 589 -14.29 -2.10 -34.95
N GLY A 590 -14.21 -1.00 -35.70
CA GLY A 590 -13.01 -0.58 -36.42
C GLY A 590 -11.82 -0.34 -35.49
N ILE A 591 -12.05 0.34 -34.36
CA ILE A 591 -11.03 0.56 -33.32
C ILE A 591 -10.56 -0.77 -32.76
N HIS A 592 -11.49 -1.61 -32.28
CA HIS A 592 -11.13 -2.89 -31.68
C HIS A 592 -10.35 -3.77 -32.68
N LEU A 593 -10.83 -3.87 -33.91
CA LEU A 593 -10.17 -4.63 -34.97
C LEU A 593 -8.74 -4.14 -35.23
N PHE A 594 -8.52 -2.83 -35.21
CA PHE A 594 -7.18 -2.24 -35.36
C PHE A 594 -6.24 -2.63 -34.20
N MET A 595 -6.77 -2.61 -32.97
CA MET A 595 -6.00 -2.88 -31.74
C MET A 595 -5.66 -4.36 -31.56
N ILE A 596 -6.42 -5.28 -32.17
CA ILE A 596 -6.10 -6.71 -32.15
C ILE A 596 -4.90 -7.02 -33.04
N ARG A 597 -3.89 -7.66 -32.46
CA ARG A 597 -2.74 -8.16 -33.22
C ARG A 597 -3.14 -9.32 -34.12
N GLU A 598 -2.72 -9.27 -35.38
CA GLU A 598 -2.95 -10.35 -36.34
C GLU A 598 -2.15 -11.60 -35.97
N ARG A 599 -2.79 -12.77 -36.05
CA ARG A 599 -2.12 -14.06 -35.89
C ARG A 599 -1.54 -14.47 -37.24
N LEU A 600 -0.20 -14.51 -37.31
CA LEU A 600 0.52 -14.94 -38.52
C LEU A 600 0.17 -16.38 -38.96
N LEU A 601 -0.24 -17.26 -38.03
CA LEU A 601 -0.61 -18.65 -38.33
C LEU A 601 -1.80 -19.10 -37.46
N GLU A 602 -3.02 -18.99 -37.99
CA GLU A 602 -4.22 -19.57 -37.37
C GLU A 602 -4.63 -20.84 -38.14
N LYS A 603 -4.50 -22.01 -37.50
CA LYS A 603 -4.79 -23.34 -38.11
C LYS A 603 -6.24 -23.37 -38.64
N GLU A 604 -6.49 -24.03 -39.77
CA GLU A 604 -7.82 -24.13 -40.41
C GLU A 604 -8.92 -24.62 -39.46
N LYS A 605 -8.66 -25.69 -38.68
CA LYS A 605 -9.60 -26.17 -37.65
C LYS A 605 -10.01 -25.10 -36.63
N SER A 606 -9.12 -24.15 -36.33
CA SER A 606 -9.43 -23.02 -35.44
C SER A 606 -10.34 -22.00 -36.13
N LYS A 607 -10.18 -21.78 -37.44
CA LYS A 607 -11.03 -20.85 -38.21
C LYS A 607 -12.46 -21.37 -38.32
N GLU A 608 -12.64 -22.66 -38.62
CA GLU A 608 -13.98 -23.30 -38.64
C GLU A 608 -14.67 -23.24 -37.28
N SER A 609 -13.93 -23.59 -36.21
CA SER A 609 -14.45 -23.49 -34.84
C SER A 609 -14.90 -22.07 -34.50
N LEU A 610 -14.15 -21.03 -34.91
CA LEU A 610 -14.52 -19.64 -34.67
C LEU A 610 -15.75 -19.22 -35.49
N LYS A 611 -15.84 -19.65 -36.76
CA LYS A 611 -17.00 -19.38 -37.60
C LYS A 611 -18.28 -19.94 -36.97
N LEU A 612 -18.25 -21.20 -36.51
CA LEU A 612 -19.38 -21.83 -35.85
C LEU A 612 -19.78 -21.09 -34.55
N LEU A 613 -18.82 -20.60 -33.79
CA LEU A 613 -19.09 -19.78 -32.60
C LEU A 613 -19.72 -18.43 -32.96
N CYS A 614 -19.26 -17.77 -34.02
CA CYS A 614 -19.86 -16.53 -34.51
C CYS A 614 -21.32 -16.74 -34.94
N GLU A 615 -21.61 -17.83 -35.66
CA GLU A 615 -22.98 -18.18 -36.06
C GLU A 615 -23.86 -18.47 -34.86
N LYS A 616 -23.36 -19.27 -33.92
CA LYS A 616 -24.08 -19.56 -32.67
C LYS A 616 -24.40 -18.27 -31.92
N MET A 617 -23.45 -17.35 -31.81
CA MET A 617 -23.66 -16.08 -31.13
C MET A 617 -24.64 -15.15 -31.86
N LEU A 618 -24.61 -15.10 -33.20
CA LEU A 618 -25.50 -14.24 -33.99
C LEU A 618 -26.96 -14.71 -33.90
N PHE A 619 -27.19 -16.03 -34.04
CA PHE A 619 -28.54 -16.58 -34.12
C PHE A 619 -29.13 -16.99 -32.76
N GLN A 620 -28.32 -17.56 -31.87
CA GLN A 620 -28.77 -18.03 -30.55
C GLN A 620 -28.50 -17.00 -29.43
N GLY A 621 -27.76 -15.93 -29.74
CA GLY A 621 -27.44 -14.86 -28.80
C GLY A 621 -26.20 -15.12 -27.94
N PRO A 622 -25.74 -14.10 -27.19
CA PRO A 622 -24.49 -14.18 -26.42
C PRO A 622 -24.56 -15.16 -25.24
N LYS A 623 -25.75 -15.47 -24.73
CA LYS A 623 -25.96 -16.46 -23.65
C LYS A 623 -25.72 -17.90 -24.12
N ALA A 624 -25.69 -18.15 -25.44
CA ALA A 624 -25.48 -19.49 -26.00
C ALA A 624 -24.00 -19.90 -26.03
N ILE A 625 -23.07 -18.98 -25.74
CA ILE A 625 -21.64 -19.25 -25.65
C ILE A 625 -21.11 -18.86 -24.27
N SER A 626 -20.02 -19.51 -23.87
CA SER A 626 -19.33 -19.21 -22.61
C SER A 626 -18.53 -17.90 -22.69
N ALA A 627 -18.27 -17.26 -21.55
CA ALA A 627 -17.44 -16.06 -21.49
C ALA A 627 -16.03 -16.27 -22.10
N LYS A 628 -15.47 -17.49 -22.00
CA LYS A 628 -14.19 -17.85 -22.61
C LYS A 628 -14.28 -17.88 -24.14
N GLU A 629 -15.40 -18.32 -24.70
CA GLU A 629 -15.65 -18.31 -26.14
C GLU A 629 -15.91 -16.90 -26.65
N THR A 630 -16.65 -16.07 -25.89
CA THR A 630 -16.80 -14.63 -26.19
C THR A 630 -15.44 -13.96 -26.29
N LEU A 631 -14.56 -14.17 -25.31
CA LEU A 631 -13.19 -13.66 -25.36
C LEU A 631 -12.40 -14.21 -26.56
N ARG A 632 -12.57 -15.49 -26.93
CA ARG A 632 -11.91 -16.05 -28.13
C ARG A 632 -12.29 -15.29 -29.40
N ILE A 633 -13.55 -14.84 -29.51
CA ILE A 633 -14.02 -14.06 -30.66
C ILE A 633 -13.41 -12.66 -30.63
N LEU A 634 -13.48 -11.96 -29.48
CA LEU A 634 -12.88 -10.63 -29.33
C LEU A 634 -11.37 -10.62 -29.59
N TYR A 635 -10.65 -11.71 -29.32
CA TYR A 635 -9.22 -11.80 -29.62
C TYR A 635 -8.88 -12.21 -31.08
N SER A 636 -9.85 -12.48 -31.94
CA SER A 636 -9.61 -12.96 -33.31
C SER A 636 -10.12 -11.98 -34.34
N LYS A 637 -9.20 -11.37 -35.10
CA LYS A 637 -9.53 -10.54 -36.26
C LYS A 637 -10.47 -11.25 -37.24
N THR A 638 -10.19 -12.52 -37.54
CA THR A 638 -11.02 -13.32 -38.45
C THR A 638 -12.44 -13.50 -37.90
N ALA A 639 -12.58 -13.82 -36.63
CA ALA A 639 -13.90 -14.01 -36.01
C ALA A 639 -14.70 -12.70 -35.96
N LEU A 640 -14.03 -11.59 -35.60
CA LEU A 640 -14.60 -10.25 -35.57
C LEU A 640 -15.14 -9.85 -36.95
N ILE A 641 -14.30 -9.93 -38.00
CA ILE A 641 -14.71 -9.61 -39.37
C ILE A 641 -15.87 -10.50 -39.82
N THR A 642 -15.78 -11.80 -39.58
CA THR A 642 -16.82 -12.77 -39.96
C THR A 642 -18.16 -12.44 -39.28
N PHE A 643 -18.14 -12.13 -37.97
CA PHE A 643 -19.34 -11.78 -37.24
C PHE A 643 -19.94 -10.46 -37.74
N HIS A 644 -19.12 -9.42 -37.86
CA HIS A 644 -19.57 -8.09 -38.27
C HIS A 644 -20.16 -8.09 -39.68
N ASP A 645 -19.49 -8.75 -40.62
CA ASP A 645 -19.98 -8.93 -42.00
C ASP A 645 -21.32 -9.67 -42.03
N LYS A 646 -21.43 -10.77 -41.27
CA LYS A 646 -22.67 -11.56 -41.22
C LYS A 646 -23.80 -10.81 -40.55
N TYR A 647 -23.52 -10.06 -39.49
CA TYR A 647 -24.51 -9.24 -38.78
C TYR A 647 -25.17 -8.21 -39.71
N TRP A 648 -24.39 -7.52 -40.54
CA TRP A 648 -24.90 -6.52 -41.49
C TRP A 648 -25.54 -7.13 -42.75
N LYS A 649 -25.24 -8.38 -43.09
CA LYS A 649 -25.86 -9.13 -44.20
C LYS A 649 -27.11 -9.92 -43.82
N THR A 650 -27.40 -10.07 -42.52
CA THR A 650 -28.54 -10.84 -42.02
C THR A 650 -29.69 -9.91 -41.66
N TYR A 651 -30.92 -10.24 -42.08
CA TYR A 651 -32.08 -9.42 -41.74
C TYR A 651 -32.31 -9.36 -40.21
N PRO A 652 -32.77 -8.22 -39.65
CA PRO A 652 -33.04 -8.11 -38.21
C PRO A 652 -34.01 -9.16 -37.65
N SER A 653 -34.92 -9.67 -38.47
CA SER A 653 -35.86 -10.75 -38.13
C SER A 653 -35.22 -12.13 -38.00
N GLU A 654 -34.05 -12.34 -38.62
CA GLU A 654 -33.37 -13.64 -38.69
C GLU A 654 -32.29 -13.81 -37.62
N ARG A 655 -31.86 -12.71 -36.98
CA ARG A 655 -30.85 -12.72 -35.91
C ARG A 655 -31.50 -12.73 -34.53
N ASN A 656 -30.72 -13.08 -33.51
CA ASN A 656 -31.22 -13.08 -32.13
C ASN A 656 -31.72 -11.68 -31.72
N PRO A 657 -32.85 -11.56 -31.01
CA PRO A 657 -33.39 -10.26 -30.58
C PRO A 657 -32.44 -9.41 -29.75
N TYR A 658 -31.45 -10.01 -29.08
CA TYR A 658 -30.40 -9.27 -28.36
C TYR A 658 -29.66 -8.25 -29.24
N TRP A 659 -29.52 -8.52 -30.54
CA TRP A 659 -28.77 -7.66 -31.45
C TRP A 659 -29.61 -6.55 -32.09
N ASN A 660 -30.94 -6.58 -31.90
CA ASN A 660 -31.84 -5.53 -32.41
C ASN A 660 -31.85 -4.33 -31.47
#